data_AF-A0A4P2QT80-F1
#
_entry.id   AF-A0A4P2QT80-F1
#
_cell.length_a   1.000
_cell.length_b   1.000
_cell.length_c   1.000
_cell.angle_alpha   90.00
_cell.angle_beta   90.00
_cell.angle_gamma   90.00
#
_symmetry.space_group_name_H-M   'P 1'
#
loop_
_entity.id
_entity.type
_entity.pdbx_description
1 polymer ?
#
loop_
_entity_poly.entity_id
_entity_poly.type
_entity_poly.pdbx_seq_one_letter_code
_entity_poly.pdbx_strand_id
1 'polypeptide(L)'
;MAGPSTKWMRALSRSGSAEAWAPRALLLATLFTAAAVIAGACSGDDSGPPGPQAGTDGPDAGAEAGDPCVDGEEVECHITLGENAGVLTCMDGVRRCQDGRYGSCDGTMTMRRSPFGLSPRGSGESGYPRPLANSEASDGGLCATNPCDPSCQAFEETPDGGPIDLSGTGITYTWSVGDINELPESVARQGTHQPCTTSEDCQFDQYCEHPAQSACAHSPCDTGGALLTTCSGCIAKVCDARPSCCIQPTIPADCGHDACQTGTATHMTTTCGDPCIASICAANPLCCEIHPTSSTECTTLIGAGSILLSGNRCDPPNSGICPLPTTLSGGACVPQWGTLCRGLVATQCAPKTCTTPTNSWDATCVALAEQECGAACGTEPGVQQGLCKSYLPNQTNPACSGVDLTVGVPCGGTIPVCNRGTMPAPAGIAIHRYPAGAGQLPSSAPSRILNSCSPTGGTLACTTAQPIAPGECISVAGCTGVADGMELIVNPPGPGQIAECQCGNNGSIYQSAMCESPGCIATASVSMIRPATLFVTLDRSDSMTASGASTSRWTPARNALMAFFADPASAGLGVALRFWPHDNPGPCNDVGGSCPGYAVGGCSLPIVPFDGTAARRLTADPAPFDQQELALVSALDPGPGTVGDTPMYPALDGATTWAINYKNAHPEEEVAVVFVTDGIPSNCDTVPSHIANLARNAYENHGVRVHAVGFGNSSAEIINLIATRGGGRAFNLTAGAGLATTLRDALVSIRGQALACDVTVPLAGASDPASVSVVHVNSAGTETVLTPRADLASCGQGWYFADATNTSVKLCPQTCTTLRESPGKVRATVPCVTTSLTPMTTNWERYHGVCPPGTKTQWGFLRYRTATPGDSSVEFFVRAADKTADLAGATVRLAATAHAVPTDTRICDEDSAPPCAINLFDVLQELPDARTEYLEIQMRLNPTSTGGGGVQVQDWEITYSCPDSE
;
A
#
# COMPACT_ATOMS: atom_id res chain seq x y z
N MET A 1 -58.78 -7.69 9.54
CA MET A 1 -58.66 -8.15 8.12
C MET A 1 -58.47 -6.93 7.23
N ALA A 2 -58.11 -7.09 5.95
CA ALA A 2 -57.37 -6.07 5.20
C ALA A 2 -58.21 -5.00 4.45
N GLY A 3 -57.72 -3.74 4.48
CA GLY A 3 -57.94 -2.66 3.50
C GLY A 3 -59.34 -2.01 3.44
N PRO A 4 -59.54 -0.99 2.57
CA PRO A 4 -58.55 -0.29 1.74
C PRO A 4 -58.58 1.28 1.77
N SER A 5 -57.57 1.83 1.10
CA SER A 5 -57.20 3.19 0.65
C SER A 5 -58.20 4.39 0.50
N THR A 6 -57.57 5.58 0.39
CA THR A 6 -57.90 6.82 -0.39
C THR A 6 -58.54 8.09 0.24
N LYS A 7 -57.88 9.23 -0.13
CA LYS A 7 -58.39 10.56 -0.55
C LYS A 7 -58.60 11.76 0.41
N TRP A 8 -57.62 12.68 0.34
CA TRP A 8 -57.73 14.11 -0.04
C TRP A 8 -58.75 15.08 0.64
N MET A 9 -58.16 16.06 1.36
CA MET A 9 -58.58 17.45 1.63
C MET A 9 -60.00 17.94 1.23
N ARG A 10 -60.77 18.49 2.20
CA ARG A 10 -60.80 19.96 2.47
C ARG A 10 -61.67 20.38 3.68
N ALA A 11 -61.14 21.36 4.41
CA ALA A 11 -61.72 22.39 5.30
C ALA A 11 -63.23 22.41 5.69
N LEU A 12 -63.49 22.61 7.00
CA LEU A 12 -64.55 23.40 7.69
C LEU A 12 -64.34 23.20 9.23
N SER A 13 -64.77 24.03 10.20
CA SER A 13 -64.83 25.51 10.33
C SER A 13 -65.17 25.92 11.79
N ARG A 14 -64.73 27.11 12.23
CA ARG A 14 -65.28 27.95 13.34
C ARG A 14 -65.38 27.37 14.78
N SER A 15 -64.57 27.91 15.70
CA SER A 15 -65.02 28.81 16.80
C SER A 15 -63.82 29.32 17.63
N GLY A 16 -63.83 30.51 18.26
CA GLY A 16 -64.88 31.55 18.17
C GLY A 16 -64.84 32.70 19.19
N SER A 17 -63.72 33.42 19.36
CA SER A 17 -63.64 34.72 20.09
C SER A 17 -62.34 35.47 19.68
N ALA A 18 -62.31 36.72 19.19
CA ALA A 18 -62.94 37.99 19.63
C ALA A 18 -62.36 38.50 20.97
N GLU A 19 -61.85 39.73 21.14
CA GLU A 19 -61.65 40.93 20.29
C GLU A 19 -60.33 41.61 20.73
N ALA A 20 -59.42 42.13 19.89
CA ALA A 20 -59.47 43.15 18.83
C ALA A 20 -59.31 44.61 19.32
N TRP A 21 -58.25 45.29 18.86
CA TRP A 21 -58.23 46.62 18.20
C TRP A 21 -56.79 46.94 17.73
N ALA A 22 -56.61 47.89 16.81
CA ALA A 22 -55.37 48.26 16.11
C ALA A 22 -55.36 49.80 15.87
N PRO A 23 -54.57 50.44 14.95
CA PRO A 23 -53.41 50.02 14.13
C PRO A 23 -52.26 51.08 14.10
N ARG A 24 -51.35 50.99 13.10
CA ARG A 24 -50.44 52.06 12.57
C ARG A 24 -49.25 52.49 13.47
N ALA A 25 -48.16 53.11 12.97
CA ALA A 25 -47.53 53.17 11.64
C ALA A 25 -46.14 53.88 11.68
N LEU A 26 -45.40 53.84 10.57
CA LEU A 26 -44.37 54.80 10.08
C LEU A 26 -43.13 55.16 10.94
N LEU A 27 -41.95 54.87 10.34
CA LEU A 27 -40.89 55.82 9.89
C LEU A 27 -40.31 56.93 10.83
N LEU A 28 -38.99 57.12 10.65
CA LEU A 28 -38.13 58.26 11.10
C LEU A 28 -37.88 58.37 12.62
N ALA A 29 -36.87 59.09 13.12
CA ALA A 29 -35.44 59.26 12.73
C ALA A 29 -34.73 60.20 13.73
N THR A 30 -33.40 60.03 13.86
CA THR A 30 -32.39 61.09 14.14
C THR A 30 -32.42 61.95 15.42
N LEU A 31 -31.26 61.92 16.11
CA LEU A 31 -30.34 63.04 16.44
C LEU A 31 -30.25 63.65 17.86
N PHE A 32 -29.04 64.21 18.06
CA PHE A 32 -28.49 65.05 19.14
C PHE A 32 -28.02 64.31 20.42
N THR A 33 -26.83 64.61 20.99
CA THR A 33 -25.88 65.74 20.73
C THR A 33 -24.42 65.38 21.06
N ALA A 34 -23.47 65.89 20.24
CA ALA A 34 -22.12 66.43 20.56
C ALA A 34 -21.14 65.77 21.57
N ALA A 35 -19.80 65.88 21.46
CA ALA A 35 -18.89 66.20 20.33
C ALA A 35 -17.40 66.10 20.79
N ALA A 36 -16.48 65.71 19.88
CA ALA A 36 -15.04 66.08 19.86
C ALA A 36 -14.11 65.58 21.03
N VAL A 37 -12.77 65.39 20.89
CA VAL A 37 -11.83 65.24 19.76
C VAL A 37 -10.46 64.68 20.26
N ILE A 38 -9.76 63.88 19.43
CA ILE A 38 -8.31 63.51 19.48
C ILE A 38 -7.75 62.66 20.66
N ALA A 39 -7.27 61.45 20.28
CA ALA A 39 -6.10 60.64 20.70
C ALA A 39 -5.37 60.77 22.07
N GLY A 40 -4.91 59.63 22.60
CA GLY A 40 -3.83 59.56 23.62
C GLY A 40 -3.64 58.16 24.24
N ALA A 41 -2.46 57.58 24.08
CA ALA A 41 -2.09 56.18 24.39
C ALA A 41 -1.97 55.76 25.89
N CYS A 42 -2.22 54.47 26.14
CA CYS A 42 -1.58 53.52 27.09
C CYS A 42 -1.64 53.63 28.65
N SER A 43 -2.01 52.49 29.27
CA SER A 43 -1.47 51.84 30.50
C SER A 43 -1.83 52.34 31.92
N GLY A 44 -2.01 51.40 32.87
CA GLY A 44 -1.70 51.60 34.31
C GLY A 44 -2.73 51.16 35.40
N ASP A 45 -2.65 49.89 35.81
CA ASP A 45 -2.58 49.36 37.19
C ASP A 45 -3.61 49.70 38.32
N ASP A 46 -4.48 48.71 38.62
CA ASP A 46 -4.61 47.93 39.88
C ASP A 46 -4.86 48.53 41.32
N SER A 47 -5.72 47.84 42.11
CA SER A 47 -5.60 47.53 43.57
C SER A 47 -6.90 47.01 44.27
N GLY A 48 -6.83 45.85 44.96
CA GLY A 48 -7.86 45.26 45.89
C GLY A 48 -7.56 45.50 47.39
N PRO A 49 -7.84 44.58 48.37
CA PRO A 49 -8.63 43.31 48.42
C PRO A 49 -9.66 43.37 49.63
N PRO A 50 -9.77 42.51 50.70
CA PRO A 50 -9.64 41.04 50.93
C PRO A 50 -10.72 40.34 51.87
N GLY A 51 -11.20 39.13 51.50
CA GLY A 51 -11.57 38.01 52.43
C GLY A 51 -12.87 38.06 53.30
N PRO A 52 -13.17 37.03 54.16
CA PRO A 52 -12.44 35.76 54.42
C PRO A 52 -13.26 34.42 54.61
N GLN A 53 -12.64 33.26 54.31
CA GLN A 53 -12.65 31.91 55.01
C GLN A 53 -13.96 31.12 55.36
N ALA A 54 -14.01 29.76 55.48
CA ALA A 54 -13.15 28.61 55.07
C ALA A 54 -13.78 27.19 55.39
N GLY A 55 -13.31 26.10 54.72
CA GLY A 55 -13.36 24.67 55.15
C GLY A 55 -14.57 23.80 54.69
N THR A 56 -14.48 22.46 54.45
CA THR A 56 -13.37 21.46 54.48
C THR A 56 -13.71 20.20 53.62
N ASP A 57 -12.69 19.59 52.99
CA ASP A 57 -12.44 18.17 52.59
C ASP A 57 -13.60 17.15 52.39
N GLY A 58 -13.62 16.25 51.38
CA GLY A 58 -12.66 15.90 50.31
C GLY A 58 -13.32 15.00 49.22
N PRO A 59 -12.64 14.63 48.11
CA PRO A 59 -13.30 14.52 46.80
C PRO A 59 -13.68 13.11 46.27
N ASP A 60 -14.85 13.05 45.61
CA ASP A 60 -15.12 12.15 44.47
C ASP A 60 -14.49 12.72 43.19
N ALA A 61 -14.20 11.88 42.19
CA ALA A 61 -13.67 12.31 40.90
C ALA A 61 -14.79 12.50 39.85
N GLY A 62 -15.19 13.76 39.57
CA GLY A 62 -16.24 14.04 38.58
C GLY A 62 -16.55 15.51 38.27
N ALA A 63 -15.64 16.16 37.51
CA ALA A 63 -15.82 17.41 36.73
C ALA A 63 -16.21 18.74 37.44
N GLU A 64 -15.47 19.83 37.15
CA GLU A 64 -16.01 21.06 36.50
C GLU A 64 -14.89 22.09 36.16
N ALA A 65 -15.29 23.30 35.74
CA ALA A 65 -14.56 24.37 35.04
C ALA A 65 -13.30 24.99 35.71
N GLY A 66 -12.54 25.76 34.92
CA GLY A 66 -11.45 26.65 35.36
C GLY A 66 -11.84 28.14 35.41
N ASP A 67 -11.05 28.93 36.15
CA ASP A 67 -11.35 30.31 36.57
C ASP A 67 -11.05 31.43 35.51
N PRO A 68 -11.66 32.63 35.66
CA PRO A 68 -11.36 33.82 34.86
C PRO A 68 -10.26 34.71 35.46
N CYS A 69 -9.49 35.38 34.59
CA CYS A 69 -8.42 36.34 34.97
C CYS A 69 -8.84 37.82 34.77
N VAL A 70 -7.95 38.77 35.08
CA VAL A 70 -8.21 40.22 34.93
C VAL A 70 -7.57 40.79 33.65
N ASP A 71 -8.37 41.39 32.76
CA ASP A 71 -7.89 41.97 31.50
C ASP A 71 -6.69 42.91 31.67
N GLY A 72 -5.58 42.56 30.99
CA GLY A 72 -4.29 43.25 31.07
C GLY A 72 -3.25 42.58 31.96
N GLU A 73 -3.64 41.64 32.83
CA GLU A 73 -2.74 40.87 33.70
C GLU A 73 -1.72 40.05 32.88
N GLU A 74 -0.45 40.05 33.30
CA GLU A 74 0.67 39.36 32.65
C GLU A 74 1.26 38.29 33.57
N VAL A 75 1.35 37.04 33.09
CA VAL A 75 1.90 35.89 33.84
C VAL A 75 3.02 35.22 33.04
N GLU A 76 4.13 34.90 33.71
CA GLU A 76 5.27 34.18 33.12
C GLU A 76 4.87 32.76 32.69
N CYS A 77 5.35 32.32 31.53
CA CYS A 77 4.96 31.04 30.95
C CYS A 77 6.14 30.31 30.28
N HIS A 78 6.18 29.00 30.51
CA HIS A 78 7.15 28.08 29.94
C HIS A 78 6.42 26.92 29.27
N ILE A 79 6.63 26.70 27.97
CA ILE A 79 5.94 25.66 27.19
C ILE A 79 6.96 24.78 26.47
N THR A 80 6.79 23.46 26.56
CA THR A 80 7.59 22.49 25.78
C THR A 80 7.05 22.41 24.35
N LEU A 81 7.91 22.67 23.37
CA LEU A 81 7.57 22.63 21.94
C LEU A 81 8.02 21.33 21.25
N GLY A 82 8.94 20.57 21.86
CA GLY A 82 9.39 19.27 21.37
C GLY A 82 10.68 18.81 22.05
N GLU A 83 11.03 17.54 21.86
CA GLU A 83 12.23 16.92 22.40
C GLU A 83 12.88 15.98 21.37
N ASN A 84 14.21 15.86 21.40
CA ASN A 84 14.94 14.81 20.70
C ASN A 84 16.23 14.46 21.45
N ALA A 85 16.52 13.15 21.62
CA ALA A 85 17.77 12.63 22.18
C ALA A 85 18.26 13.30 23.49
N GLY A 86 17.32 13.63 24.39
CA GLY A 86 17.63 14.32 25.66
C GLY A 86 17.90 15.82 25.51
N VAL A 87 17.33 16.48 24.49
CA VAL A 87 17.35 17.94 24.30
C VAL A 87 15.94 18.46 24.04
N LEU A 88 15.48 19.32 24.94
CA LEU A 88 14.19 20.01 24.92
C LEU A 88 14.27 21.31 24.13
N THR A 89 13.24 21.59 23.33
CA THR A 89 12.94 22.92 22.78
C THR A 89 11.79 23.52 23.57
N CYS A 90 12.01 24.72 24.11
CA CYS A 90 11.07 25.42 24.98
C CYS A 90 10.69 26.78 24.40
N MET A 91 9.55 27.32 24.82
CA MET A 91 9.16 28.71 24.65
C MET A 91 9.04 29.35 26.03
N ASP A 92 9.85 30.37 26.28
CA ASP A 92 9.90 31.13 27.54
C ASP A 92 9.38 32.54 27.27
N GLY A 93 8.32 32.97 27.98
CA GLY A 93 7.58 34.20 27.64
C GLY A 93 6.56 34.63 28.69
N VAL A 94 5.54 35.39 28.25
CA VAL A 94 4.40 35.80 29.09
C VAL A 94 3.05 35.58 28.39
N ARG A 95 2.00 35.32 29.18
CA ARG A 95 0.59 35.31 28.75
C ARG A 95 -0.09 36.59 29.21
N ARG A 96 -0.96 37.16 28.35
CA ARG A 96 -1.78 38.34 28.66
C ARG A 96 -3.25 37.96 28.77
N CYS A 97 -3.96 38.47 29.78
CA CYS A 97 -5.40 38.26 29.92
C CYS A 97 -6.23 39.22 29.03
N GLN A 98 -7.25 38.72 28.33
CA GLN A 98 -8.26 39.50 27.58
C GLN A 98 -9.63 38.80 27.61
N ASP A 99 -10.72 39.57 27.69
CA ASP A 99 -12.10 39.09 27.86
C ASP A 99 -12.23 38.03 28.98
N GLY A 100 -11.48 38.21 30.07
CA GLY A 100 -11.41 37.33 31.23
C GLY A 100 -10.63 36.02 31.03
N ARG A 101 -9.82 35.89 29.97
CA ARG A 101 -9.04 34.68 29.67
C ARG A 101 -7.59 34.97 29.25
N TYR A 102 -6.65 34.17 29.74
CA TYR A 102 -5.24 34.24 29.33
C TYR A 102 -5.06 33.72 27.91
N GLY A 103 -4.52 34.57 27.03
CA GLY A 103 -4.15 34.21 25.67
C GLY A 103 -2.99 33.22 25.56
N SER A 104 -2.46 33.08 24.34
CA SER A 104 -1.25 32.32 24.07
C SER A 104 -0.04 32.88 24.82
N CYS A 105 0.88 31.98 25.20
CA CYS A 105 2.21 32.36 25.67
C CYS A 105 2.99 32.96 24.49
N ASP A 106 3.50 34.18 24.66
CA ASP A 106 4.24 34.93 23.64
C ASP A 106 5.64 35.27 24.20
N GLY A 107 6.69 34.98 23.43
CA GLY A 107 8.05 34.90 23.97
C GLY A 107 9.10 34.35 23.01
N THR A 108 10.23 33.92 23.58
CA THR A 108 11.40 33.45 22.82
C THR A 108 11.61 31.95 22.95
N MET A 109 11.98 31.30 21.85
CA MET A 109 12.33 29.88 21.86
C MET A 109 13.76 29.66 22.37
N THR A 110 13.94 28.68 23.26
CA THR A 110 15.23 28.27 23.83
C THR A 110 15.40 26.75 23.69
N MET A 111 16.64 26.27 23.84
CA MET A 111 16.95 24.84 23.88
C MET A 111 17.81 24.51 25.09
N ARG A 112 17.50 23.40 25.75
CA ARG A 112 18.15 22.94 26.99
C ARG A 112 18.23 21.41 26.98
N ARG A 113 19.24 20.82 27.63
CA ARG A 113 19.26 19.36 27.83
C ARG A 113 18.11 18.93 28.74
N SER A 114 17.53 17.77 28.47
CA SER A 114 16.59 17.12 29.39
C SER A 114 17.28 16.90 30.74
N PRO A 115 16.58 17.10 31.87
CA PRO A 115 17.10 16.78 33.20
C PRO A 115 17.47 15.31 33.43
N PHE A 116 17.15 14.41 32.49
CA PHE A 116 16.94 12.99 32.79
C PHE A 116 17.91 12.02 32.05
N GLY A 117 18.15 12.12 30.73
CA GLY A 117 19.33 11.51 30.07
C GLY A 117 19.13 10.67 28.79
N LEU A 118 19.71 9.46 28.76
CA LEU A 118 19.65 8.45 27.67
C LEU A 118 19.58 7.00 28.21
N SER A 119 19.02 6.08 27.41
CA SER A 119 18.15 4.95 27.81
C SER A 119 18.80 3.59 28.17
N PRO A 120 18.73 3.12 29.44
CA PRO A 120 19.22 1.81 29.88
C PRO A 120 18.11 0.78 30.17
N ARG A 121 18.47 -0.51 30.10
CA ARG A 121 17.56 -1.66 30.31
C ARG A 121 17.18 -1.83 31.79
N GLY A 122 15.88 -1.99 32.08
CA GLY A 122 15.32 -1.86 33.44
C GLY A 122 15.13 -3.13 34.27
N SER A 123 14.68 -2.93 35.51
CA SER A 123 14.10 -3.96 36.39
C SER A 123 13.36 -3.34 37.60
N GLY A 124 12.07 -3.66 37.79
CA GLY A 124 11.37 -3.54 39.10
C GLY A 124 10.32 -2.41 39.27
N GLU A 125 9.06 -2.83 39.41
CA GLU A 125 7.90 -2.18 40.06
C GLU A 125 7.67 -0.63 40.00
N SER A 126 6.73 -0.26 39.11
CA SER A 126 5.67 0.77 39.28
C SER A 126 5.98 2.28 39.20
N GLY A 127 5.62 2.89 38.06
CA GLY A 127 5.46 4.34 37.86
C GLY A 127 4.89 4.68 36.46
N TYR A 128 3.92 5.61 36.39
CA TYR A 128 3.43 6.34 35.19
C TYR A 128 3.32 7.82 35.63
N PRO A 129 3.67 8.85 34.83
CA PRO A 129 2.97 9.27 33.60
C PRO A 129 3.96 9.83 32.52
N ARG A 130 3.73 10.76 31.56
CA ARG A 130 2.58 11.55 31.04
C ARG A 130 2.91 12.01 29.58
N PRO A 131 1.95 12.14 28.63
CA PRO A 131 2.26 12.65 27.29
C PRO A 131 2.47 14.18 27.25
N LEU A 132 3.59 14.63 26.67
CA LEU A 132 4.09 16.02 26.76
C LEU A 132 3.34 17.06 25.91
N ALA A 133 2.52 16.65 24.95
CA ALA A 133 1.79 17.56 24.05
C ALA A 133 0.62 18.33 24.71
N ASN A 134 0.27 18.02 25.95
CA ASN A 134 -0.80 18.66 26.73
C ASN A 134 -0.28 19.34 28.02
N SER A 135 0.89 19.97 27.94
CA SER A 135 1.36 20.89 28.98
C SER A 135 0.57 22.20 28.90
N GLU A 136 -0.46 22.35 29.74
CA GLU A 136 -1.03 23.67 30.02
C GLU A 136 0.08 24.59 30.56
N ALA A 137 0.08 25.87 30.17
CA ALA A 137 1.10 26.81 30.63
C ALA A 137 1.02 26.94 32.15
N SER A 138 2.14 26.70 32.85
CA SER A 138 2.18 26.75 34.31
C SER A 138 2.09 28.21 34.79
N ASP A 139 0.92 28.60 35.29
CA ASP A 139 0.63 29.94 35.82
C ASP A 139 1.29 30.17 37.21
N GLY A 140 2.59 29.84 37.34
CA GLY A 140 3.45 30.15 38.50
C GLY A 140 3.20 29.39 39.81
N GLY A 141 2.27 28.41 39.86
CA GLY A 141 1.92 27.73 41.10
C GLY A 141 1.44 26.28 40.95
N LEU A 142 1.99 25.38 41.79
CA LEU A 142 1.59 23.97 41.93
C LEU A 142 1.77 23.09 40.66
N CYS A 143 2.94 23.16 40.06
CA CYS A 143 3.35 22.28 38.95
C CYS A 143 3.23 20.77 39.24
N ALA A 144 2.91 20.02 38.17
CA ALA A 144 3.34 18.65 37.98
C ALA A 144 3.94 18.50 36.57
N THR A 145 5.23 18.15 36.50
CA THR A 145 5.96 17.75 35.27
C THR A 145 5.91 18.72 34.07
N ASN A 146 6.39 19.96 34.23
CA ASN A 146 6.75 20.84 33.10
C ASN A 146 8.29 20.90 32.96
N PRO A 147 8.91 20.23 31.97
CA PRO A 147 10.37 20.20 31.84
C PRO A 147 10.98 21.51 31.33
N CYS A 148 10.15 22.42 30.80
CA CYS A 148 10.56 23.78 30.41
C CYS A 148 10.46 24.81 31.54
N ASP A 149 9.95 24.46 32.72
CA ASP A 149 9.96 25.34 33.89
C ASP A 149 11.16 24.99 34.81
N PRO A 150 12.15 25.89 35.01
CA PRO A 150 13.33 25.61 35.83
C PRO A 150 13.04 25.34 37.31
N SER A 151 11.85 25.69 37.80
CA SER A 151 11.42 25.49 39.20
C SER A 151 10.66 24.17 39.43
N CYS A 152 10.26 23.47 38.37
CA CYS A 152 9.29 22.38 38.43
C CYS A 152 9.83 21.00 37.97
N GLN A 153 11.14 20.80 38.02
CA GLN A 153 11.80 19.56 37.60
C GLN A 153 11.70 18.44 38.68
N ALA A 154 11.28 17.25 38.28
CA ALA A 154 11.26 16.03 39.10
C ALA A 154 11.60 14.83 38.21
N PHE A 155 12.44 13.89 38.68
CA PHE A 155 13.26 13.03 37.82
C PHE A 155 12.72 11.60 37.59
N GLU A 156 12.35 11.29 36.35
CA GLU A 156 12.31 9.95 35.75
C GLU A 156 12.39 10.05 34.21
N GLU A 157 13.49 9.58 33.62
CA GLU A 157 13.49 8.94 32.30
C GLU A 157 14.48 7.76 32.38
N THR A 158 14.60 6.88 31.38
CA THR A 158 15.37 7.22 30.17
C THR A 158 14.90 6.34 28.98
N PRO A 159 14.41 6.93 27.85
CA PRO A 159 13.13 6.59 27.20
C PRO A 159 13.27 5.97 25.76
N ASP A 160 12.33 5.86 24.82
CA ASP A 160 11.30 6.75 24.21
C ASP A 160 11.82 8.11 23.67
N GLY A 161 11.22 8.81 22.70
CA GLY A 161 9.97 8.53 21.95
C GLY A 161 9.86 9.34 20.62
N GLY A 162 8.74 9.16 19.89
CA GLY A 162 8.41 9.84 18.60
C GLY A 162 7.73 11.23 18.73
N PRO A 163 7.33 11.90 17.62
CA PRO A 163 5.94 11.85 17.07
C PRO A 163 5.91 12.00 15.51
N ILE A 164 4.85 12.32 14.71
CA ILE A 164 3.47 12.87 14.86
C ILE A 164 2.54 12.30 13.73
N ASP A 165 1.21 12.25 13.94
CA ASP A 165 0.14 11.87 12.98
C ASP A 165 -0.37 13.01 12.05
N LEU A 166 -1.06 12.66 10.95
CA LEU A 166 -2.00 13.50 10.20
C LEU A 166 -3.34 12.78 9.93
N SER A 167 -4.26 12.88 10.90
CA SER A 167 -5.62 12.33 10.85
C SER A 167 -6.36 12.53 9.51
N GLY A 168 -6.60 11.45 8.77
CA GLY A 168 -7.35 11.45 7.51
C GLY A 168 -8.68 10.71 7.60
N THR A 169 -9.78 11.35 7.18
CA THR A 169 -11.09 10.66 6.99
C THR A 169 -11.09 9.82 5.71
N GLY A 170 -10.24 8.80 5.69
CA GLY A 170 -10.17 7.78 4.65
C GLY A 170 -11.40 6.86 4.62
N ILE A 171 -11.41 5.96 3.64
CA ILE A 171 -12.41 4.89 3.55
C ILE A 171 -12.33 4.03 4.81
N THR A 172 -13.45 3.83 5.50
CA THR A 172 -13.49 2.99 6.70
C THR A 172 -13.37 1.52 6.28
N TYR A 173 -12.17 0.95 6.46
CA TYR A 173 -11.97 -0.48 6.39
C TYR A 173 -12.83 -1.17 7.48
N THR A 174 -13.36 -2.35 7.20
CA THR A 174 -14.19 -3.13 8.14
C THR A 174 -13.38 -3.85 9.22
N TRP A 175 -12.05 -3.73 9.13
CA TRP A 175 -11.05 -4.26 10.04
C TRP A 175 -10.05 -3.15 10.38
N SER A 176 -9.36 -3.32 11.50
CA SER A 176 -8.27 -2.46 11.94
C SER A 176 -7.11 -3.32 12.45
N VAL A 177 -5.92 -2.73 12.46
CA VAL A 177 -4.65 -3.38 12.75
C VAL A 177 -3.77 -2.38 13.52
N GLY A 178 -2.93 -2.87 14.44
CA GLY A 178 -1.90 -2.02 15.08
C GLY A 178 -0.71 -1.81 14.13
N ASP A 179 0.16 -0.83 14.39
CA ASP A 179 1.42 -0.78 13.63
C ASP A 179 2.43 -1.79 14.19
N ILE A 180 3.18 -2.44 13.30
CA ILE A 180 4.33 -3.27 13.66
C ILE A 180 5.46 -2.41 14.24
N ASN A 181 5.52 -1.12 13.89
CA ASN A 181 6.50 -0.17 14.43
C ASN A 181 6.13 0.34 15.83
N GLU A 182 4.87 0.18 16.28
CA GLU A 182 4.44 0.44 17.67
C GLU A 182 4.73 -0.75 18.61
N LEU A 183 5.00 -1.93 18.06
CA LEU A 183 5.48 -3.05 18.86
C LEU A 183 6.91 -2.74 19.35
N PRO A 184 7.24 -3.04 20.63
CA PRO A 184 8.62 -2.98 21.09
C PRO A 184 9.54 -3.79 20.16
N GLU A 185 10.74 -3.31 19.85
CA GLU A 185 11.66 -3.96 18.88
C GLU A 185 11.89 -5.45 19.21
N SER A 186 11.95 -5.79 20.49
CA SER A 186 12.09 -7.16 20.99
C SER A 186 10.87 -8.06 20.75
N VAL A 187 9.69 -7.48 20.50
CA VAL A 187 8.44 -8.16 20.10
C VAL A 187 8.34 -8.20 18.57
N ALA A 188 8.56 -7.08 17.89
CA ALA A 188 8.56 -7.03 16.42
C ALA A 188 9.54 -8.04 15.82
N ARG A 189 10.76 -8.16 16.37
CA ARG A 189 11.80 -9.09 15.91
C ARG A 189 11.59 -10.57 16.29
N GLN A 190 10.54 -10.90 17.04
CA GLN A 190 10.11 -12.31 17.18
C GLN A 190 9.31 -12.74 15.94
N GLY A 191 8.57 -11.81 15.32
CA GLY A 191 7.80 -12.05 14.10
C GLY A 191 8.45 -11.57 12.80
N THR A 192 9.49 -10.73 12.83
CA THR A 192 10.24 -10.32 11.62
C THR A 192 11.72 -10.64 11.70
N HIS A 193 12.23 -11.24 10.64
CA HIS A 193 13.64 -11.50 10.42
C HIS A 193 14.09 -10.75 9.15
N GLN A 194 14.94 -9.73 9.32
CA GLN A 194 15.53 -8.99 8.21
C GLN A 194 17.07 -9.14 8.23
N PRO A 195 17.71 -9.35 7.06
CA PRO A 195 17.10 -9.38 5.73
C PRO A 195 16.35 -10.71 5.46
N CYS A 196 15.07 -10.63 5.07
CA CYS A 196 14.18 -11.78 4.94
C CYS A 196 14.54 -12.64 3.72
N THR A 197 14.32 -13.96 3.78
CA THR A 197 14.69 -14.91 2.71
C THR A 197 13.50 -15.69 2.14
N THR A 198 12.38 -15.67 2.84
CA THR A 198 11.11 -16.37 2.58
C THR A 198 9.95 -15.57 3.19
N SER A 199 8.69 -15.80 2.80
CA SER A 199 7.55 -15.12 3.44
C SER A 199 7.37 -15.55 4.91
N GLU A 200 7.83 -16.74 5.29
CA GLU A 200 7.87 -17.22 6.67
C GLU A 200 8.82 -16.41 7.60
N ASP A 201 9.78 -15.66 7.04
CA ASP A 201 10.59 -14.68 7.80
C ASP A 201 9.79 -13.43 8.22
N CYS A 202 8.56 -13.25 7.71
CA CYS A 202 7.75 -12.02 7.82
C CYS A 202 6.32 -12.31 8.34
N GLN A 203 6.17 -12.46 9.65
CA GLN A 203 4.86 -12.56 10.34
C GLN A 203 4.13 -11.20 10.37
N PHE A 204 3.02 -11.10 11.11
CA PHE A 204 2.21 -9.87 11.24
C PHE A 204 1.55 -9.38 9.92
N ASP A 205 1.08 -10.30 9.07
CA ASP A 205 0.49 -10.00 7.76
C ASP A 205 1.44 -9.23 6.81
N GLN A 206 2.67 -9.71 6.75
CA GLN A 206 3.71 -9.22 5.86
C GLN A 206 4.11 -10.27 4.80
N TYR A 207 4.78 -9.81 3.75
CA TYR A 207 5.47 -10.63 2.76
C TYR A 207 6.95 -10.23 2.69
N CYS A 208 7.79 -11.14 2.21
CA CYS A 208 9.20 -10.83 1.96
C CYS A 208 9.38 -10.24 0.55
N GLU A 209 9.69 -8.95 0.48
CA GLU A 209 10.01 -8.24 -0.74
C GLU A 209 11.50 -8.39 -1.09
N HIS A 210 11.78 -8.65 -2.36
CA HIS A 210 13.12 -8.92 -2.90
C HIS A 210 13.97 -9.89 -2.06
N PRO A 211 13.52 -11.15 -1.82
CA PRO A 211 14.13 -12.06 -0.83
C PRO A 211 15.66 -12.19 -0.89
N ALA A 212 16.27 -12.13 0.28
CA ALA A 212 17.70 -12.03 0.45
C ALA A 212 18.48 -13.33 0.27
N GLN A 213 19.72 -13.11 -0.11
CA GLN A 213 20.65 -14.13 -0.60
C GLN A 213 21.97 -14.06 0.20
N SER A 214 21.97 -13.33 1.33
CA SER A 214 23.17 -12.77 1.98
C SER A 214 24.08 -13.78 2.68
N ALA A 215 23.66 -15.04 2.85
CA ALA A 215 24.54 -16.14 3.27
C ALA A 215 25.03 -17.02 2.10
N CYS A 216 24.59 -16.76 0.87
CA CYS A 216 24.99 -17.48 -0.33
C CYS A 216 26.23 -16.84 -0.99
N ALA A 217 27.07 -17.65 -1.63
CA ALA A 217 28.32 -17.17 -2.24
C ALA A 217 28.12 -16.21 -3.44
N HIS A 218 26.95 -16.25 -4.05
CA HIS A 218 26.41 -15.24 -4.99
C HIS A 218 24.88 -15.41 -5.08
N SER A 219 24.26 -14.56 -5.92
CA SER A 219 22.83 -14.60 -6.20
C SER A 219 22.35 -15.93 -6.79
N PRO A 220 21.18 -16.47 -6.39
CA PRO A 220 20.50 -17.58 -7.05
C PRO A 220 20.00 -17.23 -8.46
N CYS A 221 19.94 -15.94 -8.82
CA CYS A 221 19.63 -15.50 -10.19
C CYS A 221 20.88 -15.45 -11.10
N ASP A 222 22.09 -15.47 -10.55
CA ASP A 222 23.34 -15.42 -11.31
C ASP A 222 23.94 -16.81 -11.49
N THR A 223 24.36 -17.14 -12.72
CA THR A 223 25.08 -18.40 -12.98
C THR A 223 26.50 -18.34 -12.45
N GLY A 224 26.95 -19.39 -11.75
CA GLY A 224 28.27 -19.39 -11.09
C GLY A 224 28.67 -20.72 -10.47
N GLY A 225 29.39 -20.65 -9.34
CA GLY A 225 29.72 -21.84 -8.54
C GLY A 225 28.49 -22.38 -7.82
N ALA A 226 28.48 -23.65 -7.43
CA ALA A 226 27.35 -24.15 -6.65
C ALA A 226 27.22 -23.45 -5.29
N LEU A 227 25.97 -23.12 -4.93
CA LEU A 227 25.63 -22.47 -3.68
C LEU A 227 25.58 -23.48 -2.52
N LEU A 228 25.76 -23.01 -1.29
CA LEU A 228 25.77 -23.86 -0.11
C LEU A 228 24.33 -24.23 0.27
N THR A 229 24.00 -25.50 0.51
CA THR A 229 22.58 -25.90 0.75
C THR A 229 21.93 -25.18 1.93
N THR A 230 22.74 -24.82 2.93
CA THR A 230 22.32 -24.11 4.14
C THR A 230 22.32 -22.58 3.99
N CYS A 231 22.52 -22.02 2.79
CA CYS A 231 22.62 -20.58 2.61
C CYS A 231 21.28 -19.84 2.52
N SER A 232 20.18 -20.53 2.21
CA SER A 232 18.81 -20.07 2.50
C SER A 232 17.81 -21.23 2.43
N GLY A 233 16.61 -21.05 3.01
CA GLY A 233 15.52 -22.03 2.86
C GLY A 233 15.03 -22.18 1.42
N CYS A 234 15.11 -21.10 0.64
CA CYS A 234 14.94 -21.10 -0.82
C CYS A 234 15.96 -22.06 -1.49
N ILE A 235 17.24 -21.91 -1.17
CA ILE A 235 18.29 -22.74 -1.77
C ILE A 235 18.15 -24.20 -1.36
N ALA A 236 17.80 -24.51 -0.12
CA ALA A 236 17.52 -25.88 0.31
C ALA A 236 16.49 -26.59 -0.62
N LYS A 237 15.37 -25.94 -0.95
CA LYS A 237 14.37 -26.48 -1.91
C LYS A 237 14.98 -26.75 -3.30
N VAL A 238 15.77 -25.81 -3.83
CA VAL A 238 16.46 -25.98 -5.13
C VAL A 238 17.49 -27.11 -5.07
N CYS A 239 18.17 -27.31 -3.94
CA CYS A 239 19.12 -28.39 -3.73
C CYS A 239 18.44 -29.76 -3.59
N ASP A 240 17.26 -29.83 -2.99
CA ASP A 240 16.46 -31.06 -2.91
C ASP A 240 15.88 -31.42 -4.29
N ALA A 241 15.41 -30.44 -5.05
CA ALA A 241 14.95 -30.62 -6.43
C ALA A 241 16.10 -30.98 -7.40
N ARG A 242 17.30 -30.40 -7.22
CA ARG A 242 18.48 -30.67 -8.05
C ARG A 242 19.80 -30.55 -7.25
N PRO A 243 20.28 -31.65 -6.64
CA PRO A 243 21.51 -31.64 -5.83
C PRO A 243 22.78 -31.17 -6.53
N SER A 244 22.86 -31.24 -7.87
CA SER A 244 24.03 -30.77 -8.63
C SER A 244 24.23 -29.26 -8.59
N CYS A 245 23.19 -28.49 -8.25
CA CYS A 245 23.26 -27.05 -8.11
C CYS A 245 24.05 -26.62 -6.87
N CYS A 246 24.30 -27.55 -5.92
CA CYS A 246 24.68 -27.17 -4.56
C CYS A 246 25.93 -27.88 -4.03
N ILE A 247 26.62 -27.23 -3.10
CA ILE A 247 27.62 -27.83 -2.22
C ILE A 247 26.90 -28.18 -0.91
N GLN A 248 26.72 -29.47 -0.67
CA GLN A 248 26.04 -30.03 0.52
C GLN A 248 27.01 -30.07 1.72
N PRO A 249 26.79 -29.28 2.81
CA PRO A 249 27.53 -29.41 4.07
C PRO A 249 26.82 -30.37 5.03
N THR A 250 25.50 -30.54 4.88
CA THR A 250 24.60 -31.29 5.75
C THR A 250 24.69 -32.78 5.51
N ILE A 251 25.87 -33.31 5.85
CA ILE A 251 25.96 -34.58 6.56
C ILE A 251 24.98 -34.46 7.75
N PRO A 252 24.00 -35.38 7.94
CA PRO A 252 23.17 -35.37 9.14
C PRO A 252 24.03 -35.42 10.40
N ALA A 253 23.64 -34.74 11.47
CA ALA A 253 24.52 -34.45 12.61
C ALA A 253 25.11 -35.71 13.30
N ASP A 254 24.45 -36.86 13.17
CA ASP A 254 24.88 -38.15 13.71
C ASP A 254 25.65 -39.04 12.71
N CYS A 255 25.82 -38.62 11.44
CA CYS A 255 26.63 -39.30 10.41
C CYS A 255 28.07 -38.77 10.39
N GLY A 256 29.05 -39.64 10.09
CA GLY A 256 30.47 -39.26 10.11
C GLY A 256 30.94 -38.42 8.93
N HIS A 257 30.44 -38.69 7.72
CA HIS A 257 30.68 -37.93 6.49
C HIS A 257 29.63 -38.26 5.42
N ASP A 258 29.67 -37.60 4.26
CA ASP A 258 28.75 -37.91 3.16
C ASP A 258 29.10 -39.24 2.48
N ALA A 259 28.08 -39.97 1.99
CA ALA A 259 28.21 -41.27 1.35
C ALA A 259 29.10 -41.28 0.07
N CYS A 260 29.29 -40.14 -0.60
CA CYS A 260 30.20 -40.00 -1.74
C CYS A 260 31.64 -39.61 -1.35
N GLN A 261 31.89 -39.23 -0.10
CA GLN A 261 33.23 -39.05 0.45
C GLN A 261 33.81 -40.40 0.91
N THR A 262 35.12 -40.47 1.13
CA THR A 262 35.80 -41.69 1.62
C THR A 262 36.57 -41.41 2.90
N GLY A 263 36.38 -42.25 3.92
CA GLY A 263 36.94 -42.04 5.25
C GLY A 263 36.83 -43.27 6.16
N THR A 264 37.00 -43.06 7.46
CA THR A 264 36.67 -44.06 8.48
C THR A 264 35.16 -44.19 8.62
N ALA A 265 34.64 -45.40 8.77
CA ALA A 265 33.20 -45.62 8.90
C ALA A 265 32.59 -45.18 10.26
N THR A 266 33.35 -44.52 11.12
CA THR A 266 32.90 -43.97 12.42
C THR A 266 31.64 -43.12 12.21
N HIS A 267 30.61 -43.32 13.04
CA HIS A 267 29.30 -42.67 12.92
C HIS A 267 28.51 -42.98 11.62
N MET A 268 29.06 -43.74 10.66
CA MET A 268 28.32 -44.22 9.49
C MET A 268 27.48 -45.42 9.92
N THR A 269 26.27 -45.16 10.42
CA THR A 269 25.37 -46.18 10.99
C THR A 269 24.00 -46.20 10.31
N THR A 270 23.23 -47.28 10.49
CA THR A 270 21.84 -47.38 10.01
C THR A 270 20.88 -46.36 10.63
N THR A 271 21.31 -45.67 11.68
CA THR A 271 20.52 -44.68 12.43
C THR A 271 21.07 -43.26 12.32
N CYS A 272 22.11 -43.01 11.52
CA CYS A 272 22.81 -41.71 11.53
C CYS A 272 22.03 -40.54 10.90
N GLY A 273 20.91 -40.82 10.22
CA GLY A 273 20.00 -39.83 9.64
C GLY A 273 19.97 -39.78 8.11
N ASP A 274 20.94 -40.38 7.40
CA ASP A 274 20.91 -40.52 5.94
C ASP A 274 20.32 -41.89 5.51
N PRO A 275 19.15 -41.94 4.84
CA PRO A 275 18.59 -43.17 4.28
C PRO A 275 19.50 -43.87 3.25
N CYS A 276 20.38 -43.13 2.56
CA CYS A 276 21.40 -43.69 1.68
C CYS A 276 22.44 -44.49 2.47
N ILE A 277 22.94 -43.94 3.58
CA ILE A 277 23.90 -44.64 4.45
C ILE A 277 23.24 -45.88 5.05
N ALA A 278 22.01 -45.77 5.55
CA ALA A 278 21.27 -46.92 6.07
C ALA A 278 21.07 -48.04 5.02
N SER A 279 20.78 -47.68 3.77
CA SER A 279 20.64 -48.63 2.65
C SER A 279 21.97 -49.29 2.29
N ILE A 280 23.09 -48.54 2.33
CA ILE A 280 24.43 -49.09 2.12
C ILE A 280 24.86 -50.01 3.26
N CYS A 281 24.56 -49.67 4.52
CA CYS A 281 24.82 -50.55 5.66
C CYS A 281 24.03 -51.87 5.56
N ALA A 282 22.78 -51.82 5.08
CA ALA A 282 21.99 -53.03 4.84
C ALA A 282 22.53 -53.89 3.69
N ALA A 283 23.05 -53.25 2.62
CA ALA A 283 23.65 -53.95 1.48
C ALA A 283 25.05 -54.52 1.78
N ASN A 284 25.85 -53.85 2.61
CA ASN A 284 27.15 -54.31 3.09
C ASN A 284 27.46 -53.74 4.49
N PRO A 285 27.22 -54.49 5.58
CA PRO A 285 27.48 -54.03 6.95
C PRO A 285 28.93 -53.60 7.20
N LEU A 286 29.91 -54.13 6.46
CA LEU A 286 31.33 -53.80 6.62
C LEU A 286 31.73 -52.42 6.07
N CYS A 287 30.82 -51.73 5.38
CA CYS A 287 30.99 -50.31 5.04
C CYS A 287 30.71 -49.37 6.22
N CYS A 288 30.01 -49.84 7.25
CA CYS A 288 29.46 -49.06 8.33
C CYS A 288 30.12 -49.38 9.68
N GLU A 289 29.89 -48.56 10.71
CA GLU A 289 30.39 -48.88 12.04
C GLU A 289 29.67 -50.11 12.60
N ILE A 290 30.44 -51.10 13.06
CA ILE A 290 29.94 -52.36 13.62
C ILE A 290 30.17 -52.40 15.13
N HIS A 291 29.15 -52.83 15.87
CA HIS A 291 29.19 -52.99 17.33
C HIS A 291 28.83 -54.44 17.72
N PRO A 292 29.65 -55.43 17.31
CA PRO A 292 29.39 -56.83 17.57
C PRO A 292 29.20 -57.12 19.06
N THR A 293 28.23 -57.95 19.37
CA THR A 293 27.80 -58.36 20.72
C THR A 293 28.26 -59.77 21.08
N SER A 294 28.74 -60.55 20.11
CA SER A 294 29.21 -61.93 20.31
C SER A 294 30.32 -62.34 19.35
N SER A 295 31.11 -63.35 19.74
CA SER A 295 32.10 -63.97 18.84
C SER A 295 31.45 -64.65 17.62
N THR A 296 30.20 -65.11 17.74
CA THR A 296 29.43 -65.65 16.61
C THR A 296 29.20 -64.58 15.55
N GLU A 297 28.80 -63.38 15.98
CA GLU A 297 28.60 -62.23 15.11
C GLU A 297 29.92 -61.78 14.46
N CYS A 298 31.05 -61.79 15.19
CA CYS A 298 32.37 -61.58 14.61
C CYS A 298 32.76 -62.64 13.56
N THR A 299 32.47 -63.92 13.82
CA THR A 299 32.68 -65.00 12.85
C THR A 299 31.81 -64.84 11.59
N THR A 300 30.61 -64.25 11.70
CA THR A 300 29.73 -63.94 10.55
C THR A 300 30.17 -62.70 9.78
N LEU A 301 30.58 -61.62 10.46
CA LEU A 301 30.96 -60.35 9.84
C LEU A 301 32.38 -60.36 9.26
N ILE A 302 33.36 -60.85 10.03
CA ILE A 302 34.78 -60.74 9.69
C ILE A 302 35.36 -62.08 9.17
N GLY A 303 34.81 -63.21 9.62
CA GLY A 303 35.06 -64.53 9.04
C GLY A 303 35.54 -65.59 10.03
N ALA A 304 35.75 -66.80 9.51
CA ALA A 304 36.04 -67.98 10.33
C ALA A 304 37.30 -67.82 11.18
N GLY A 305 37.11 -67.80 12.50
CA GLY A 305 38.15 -67.61 13.51
C GLY A 305 37.96 -66.37 14.38
N SER A 306 37.30 -65.34 13.85
CA SER A 306 37.16 -64.06 14.55
C SER A 306 36.27 -64.16 15.79
N ILE A 307 36.78 -63.63 16.90
CA ILE A 307 36.16 -63.54 18.22
C ILE A 307 35.94 -62.08 18.63
N LEU A 308 35.10 -61.88 19.65
CA LEU A 308 34.84 -60.57 20.23
C LEU A 308 35.98 -60.15 21.18
N LEU A 309 36.59 -59.00 20.88
CA LEU A 309 37.54 -58.30 21.74
C LEU A 309 36.83 -57.31 22.68
N SER A 310 37.52 -56.94 23.77
CA SER A 310 37.10 -55.86 24.67
C SER A 310 36.95 -54.54 23.93
N GLY A 311 35.79 -53.87 24.07
CA GLY A 311 35.46 -52.65 23.33
C GLY A 311 34.63 -52.87 22.06
N ASN A 312 33.91 -54.00 21.98
CA ASN A 312 32.97 -54.36 20.90
C ASN A 312 33.60 -54.30 19.51
N ARG A 313 34.72 -55.01 19.32
CA ARG A 313 35.43 -55.13 18.03
C ARG A 313 35.81 -56.58 17.77
N CYS A 314 36.00 -56.95 16.52
CA CYS A 314 36.46 -58.30 16.15
C CYS A 314 37.96 -58.31 15.88
N ASP A 315 38.65 -59.39 16.26
CA ASP A 315 40.00 -59.66 15.79
C ASP A 315 40.00 -60.20 14.34
N PRO A 316 41.16 -60.23 13.66
CA PRO A 316 41.27 -60.80 12.32
C PRO A 316 40.87 -62.27 12.26
N PRO A 317 40.35 -62.75 11.12
CA PRO A 317 40.05 -64.16 10.94
C PRO A 317 41.37 -64.96 10.87
N ASN A 318 41.30 -66.29 10.86
CA ASN A 318 42.49 -67.17 10.90
C ASN A 318 43.57 -66.93 9.80
N SER A 319 43.27 -66.16 8.76
CA SER A 319 44.21 -65.71 7.73
C SER A 319 45.12 -64.55 8.16
N GLY A 320 44.79 -63.85 9.25
CA GLY A 320 45.42 -62.58 9.65
C GLY A 320 45.02 -61.37 8.77
N ILE A 321 44.13 -61.55 7.80
CA ILE A 321 43.74 -60.53 6.81
C ILE A 321 42.26 -60.18 7.00
N CYS A 322 41.99 -58.92 7.34
CA CYS A 322 40.64 -58.38 7.45
C CYS A 322 39.94 -58.30 6.07
N PRO A 323 38.63 -58.61 5.97
CA PRO A 323 37.88 -58.52 4.72
C PRO A 323 37.63 -57.07 4.30
N LEU A 324 37.68 -56.79 3.00
CA LEU A 324 37.36 -55.45 2.49
C LEU A 324 35.89 -55.09 2.73
N PRO A 325 35.58 -53.82 3.07
CA PRO A 325 36.48 -52.67 3.10
C PRO A 325 37.14 -52.40 4.47
N THR A 326 37.09 -53.34 5.42
CA THR A 326 37.72 -53.15 6.74
C THR A 326 39.26 -53.22 6.67
N THR A 327 39.95 -52.57 7.62
CA THR A 327 41.43 -52.56 7.72
C THR A 327 41.89 -53.01 9.11
N LEU A 328 43.09 -53.60 9.18
CA LEU A 328 43.69 -54.02 10.45
C LEU A 328 44.26 -52.82 11.21
N SER A 329 43.69 -52.50 12.37
CA SER A 329 44.15 -51.43 13.25
C SER A 329 43.99 -51.81 14.73
N GLY A 330 45.02 -51.60 15.54
CA GLY A 330 45.01 -51.91 16.98
C GLY A 330 44.82 -53.40 17.33
N GLY A 331 45.05 -54.32 16.37
CA GLY A 331 44.77 -55.75 16.54
C GLY A 331 43.32 -56.16 16.25
N ALA A 332 42.49 -55.24 15.73
CA ALA A 332 41.11 -55.49 15.33
C ALA A 332 40.88 -55.14 13.84
N CYS A 333 39.82 -55.69 13.24
CA CYS A 333 39.34 -55.24 11.93
C CYS A 333 38.39 -54.06 12.10
N VAL A 334 38.75 -52.89 11.54
CA VAL A 334 38.01 -51.63 11.65
C VAL A 334 37.36 -51.30 10.29
N PRO A 335 36.02 -51.14 10.22
CA PRO A 335 35.34 -50.73 8.99
C PRO A 335 35.82 -49.40 8.41
N GLN A 336 35.86 -49.30 7.08
CA GLN A 336 36.23 -48.08 6.36
C GLN A 336 35.22 -47.80 5.25
N TRP A 337 34.88 -46.54 5.05
CA TRP A 337 34.08 -46.10 3.91
C TRP A 337 34.98 -45.93 2.68
N GLY A 338 35.45 -47.06 2.14
CA GLY A 338 36.35 -47.10 1.00
C GLY A 338 35.66 -46.80 -0.34
N THR A 339 36.44 -46.88 -1.43
CA THR A 339 35.94 -46.77 -2.82
C THR A 339 34.82 -47.77 -3.13
N LEU A 340 34.82 -48.94 -2.48
CA LEU A 340 33.74 -49.93 -2.56
C LEU A 340 32.41 -49.37 -2.05
N CYS A 341 32.40 -48.68 -0.91
CA CYS A 341 31.20 -48.11 -0.29
C CYS A 341 30.66 -46.92 -1.09
N ARG A 342 31.56 -46.00 -1.51
CA ARG A 342 31.23 -44.93 -2.47
C ARG A 342 30.63 -45.49 -3.78
N GLY A 343 31.11 -46.65 -4.23
CA GLY A 343 30.59 -47.33 -5.42
C GLY A 343 29.15 -47.84 -5.28
N LEU A 344 28.71 -48.18 -4.05
CA LEU A 344 27.35 -48.68 -3.81
C LEU A 344 26.28 -47.59 -3.96
N VAL A 345 26.60 -46.31 -3.71
CA VAL A 345 25.64 -45.18 -3.77
C VAL A 345 24.84 -45.16 -5.06
N ALA A 346 25.49 -45.36 -6.21
CA ALA A 346 24.84 -45.36 -7.53
C ALA A 346 23.83 -46.52 -7.74
N THR A 347 23.76 -47.48 -6.80
CA THR A 347 22.81 -48.62 -6.83
C THR A 347 21.86 -48.65 -5.63
N GLN A 348 22.27 -48.10 -4.48
CA GLN A 348 21.51 -48.15 -3.22
C GLN A 348 20.81 -46.83 -2.87
N CYS A 349 21.12 -45.72 -3.56
CA CYS A 349 20.71 -44.37 -3.17
C CYS A 349 20.12 -43.53 -4.31
N ALA A 350 19.57 -44.15 -5.35
CA ALA A 350 19.01 -43.42 -6.50
C ALA A 350 17.98 -42.35 -6.05
N PRO A 351 18.05 -41.10 -6.54
CA PRO A 351 18.86 -40.63 -7.67
C PRO A 351 20.30 -40.14 -7.35
N LYS A 352 20.80 -40.26 -6.12
CA LYS A 352 22.14 -39.80 -5.71
C LYS A 352 23.24 -40.53 -6.49
N THR A 353 24.17 -39.79 -7.10
CA THR A 353 25.32 -40.34 -7.85
C THR A 353 26.62 -39.71 -7.37
N CYS A 354 27.68 -40.53 -7.27
CA CYS A 354 29.02 -40.07 -6.85
C CYS A 354 29.99 -39.80 -8.00
N THR A 355 29.47 -39.60 -9.22
CA THR A 355 30.22 -38.88 -10.27
C THR A 355 30.61 -37.52 -9.73
N THR A 356 31.89 -37.17 -9.74
CA THR A 356 32.36 -35.85 -9.28
C THR A 356 31.69 -34.77 -10.14
N PRO A 357 30.71 -34.01 -9.63
CA PRO A 357 30.11 -32.97 -10.43
C PRO A 357 31.03 -31.75 -10.36
N THR A 358 31.13 -31.00 -11.44
CA THR A 358 31.41 -29.57 -11.31
C THR A 358 30.16 -28.96 -10.70
N ASN A 359 30.06 -28.95 -9.36
CA ASN A 359 28.91 -28.36 -8.67
C ASN A 359 28.86 -26.88 -9.10
N SER A 360 27.86 -26.53 -9.92
CA SER A 360 27.77 -25.25 -10.60
C SER A 360 26.33 -24.78 -10.65
N TRP A 361 26.12 -23.49 -10.37
CA TRP A 361 24.82 -22.85 -10.52
C TRP A 361 24.61 -22.53 -12.01
N ASP A 362 23.96 -23.44 -12.74
CA ASP A 362 23.64 -23.24 -14.16
C ASP A 362 22.26 -22.58 -14.36
N ALA A 363 21.92 -22.23 -15.60
CA ALA A 363 20.66 -21.54 -15.92
C ALA A 363 19.39 -22.33 -15.52
N THR A 364 19.48 -23.65 -15.32
CA THR A 364 18.39 -24.46 -14.75
C THR A 364 18.32 -24.34 -13.22
N CYS A 365 19.43 -24.11 -12.54
CA CYS A 365 19.44 -23.80 -11.10
C CYS A 365 18.82 -22.42 -10.86
N VAL A 366 19.07 -21.46 -11.76
CA VAL A 366 18.37 -20.16 -11.80
C VAL A 366 16.87 -20.35 -12.00
N ALA A 367 16.44 -21.07 -13.04
CA ALA A 367 15.02 -21.31 -13.29
C ALA A 367 14.31 -22.10 -12.16
N LEU A 368 15.02 -22.99 -11.46
CA LEU A 368 14.50 -23.65 -10.25
C LEU A 368 14.39 -22.67 -9.06
N ALA A 369 15.29 -21.70 -8.92
CA ALA A 369 15.15 -20.65 -7.91
C ALA A 369 13.95 -19.72 -8.21
N GLU A 370 13.72 -19.36 -9.47
CA GLU A 370 12.51 -18.61 -9.86
C GLU A 370 11.22 -19.35 -9.47
N GLN A 371 11.20 -20.67 -9.66
CA GLN A 371 10.07 -21.54 -9.32
C GLN A 371 9.89 -21.74 -7.80
N GLU A 372 10.94 -22.15 -7.08
CA GLU A 372 10.87 -22.59 -5.68
C GLU A 372 10.98 -21.45 -4.65
N CYS A 373 11.44 -20.26 -5.08
CA CYS A 373 11.69 -19.11 -4.23
C CYS A 373 10.78 -17.90 -4.51
N GLY A 374 9.82 -18.02 -5.44
CA GLY A 374 8.70 -17.08 -5.58
C GLY A 374 9.03 -15.71 -6.18
N ALA A 375 10.14 -15.57 -6.91
CA ALA A 375 10.57 -14.31 -7.53
C ALA A 375 10.97 -14.51 -9.00
N ALA A 376 10.63 -13.55 -9.86
CA ALA A 376 11.21 -13.48 -11.20
C ALA A 376 12.60 -12.83 -11.11
N CYS A 377 13.59 -13.40 -11.80
CA CYS A 377 14.96 -12.87 -11.81
C CYS A 377 15.05 -11.60 -12.69
N GLY A 378 14.73 -10.45 -12.11
CA GLY A 378 14.83 -9.14 -12.75
C GLY A 378 16.26 -8.77 -13.15
N THR A 379 16.43 -8.12 -14.30
CA THR A 379 17.73 -7.86 -14.93
C THR A 379 18.48 -6.62 -14.38
N GLU A 380 18.20 -6.18 -13.16
CA GLU A 380 18.78 -4.97 -12.57
C GLU A 380 19.65 -5.28 -11.34
N PRO A 381 20.99 -5.10 -11.41
CA PRO A 381 21.87 -5.29 -10.27
C PRO A 381 21.77 -4.12 -9.28
N GLY A 382 21.50 -4.42 -7.99
CA GLY A 382 21.64 -3.45 -6.90
C GLY A 382 20.43 -3.22 -6.00
N VAL A 383 19.33 -3.95 -6.19
CA VAL A 383 18.14 -3.86 -5.30
C VAL A 383 18.50 -4.29 -3.86
N GLN A 384 17.98 -3.58 -2.85
CA GLN A 384 18.11 -4.00 -1.44
C GLN A 384 17.48 -5.37 -1.24
N GLN A 385 18.23 -6.27 -0.61
CA GLN A 385 17.84 -7.66 -0.43
C GLN A 385 17.10 -7.89 0.90
N GLY A 386 15.88 -8.41 0.80
CA GLY A 386 15.09 -9.01 1.88
C GLY A 386 14.45 -8.02 2.84
N LEU A 387 13.38 -7.34 2.42
CA LEU A 387 12.59 -6.47 3.30
C LEU A 387 11.22 -7.08 3.58
N CYS A 388 10.83 -7.22 4.85
CA CYS A 388 9.44 -7.52 5.18
C CYS A 388 8.57 -6.29 4.90
N LYS A 389 7.46 -6.48 4.17
CA LYS A 389 6.49 -5.45 3.80
C LYS A 389 5.10 -5.90 4.19
N SER A 390 4.32 -5.02 4.83
CA SER A 390 2.90 -5.28 5.10
C SER A 390 2.11 -5.40 3.79
N TYR A 391 1.22 -6.39 3.71
CA TYR A 391 0.30 -6.48 2.59
C TYR A 391 -0.70 -5.31 2.59
N LEU A 392 -0.96 -4.74 1.42
CA LEU A 392 -1.99 -3.71 1.26
C LEU A 392 -3.41 -4.34 1.30
N PRO A 393 -4.46 -3.55 1.60
CA PRO A 393 -5.84 -3.99 1.46
C PRO A 393 -6.13 -4.52 0.04
N ASN A 394 -6.86 -5.63 -0.07
CA ASN A 394 -7.17 -6.35 -1.31
C ASN A 394 -5.98 -7.06 -2.01
N GLN A 395 -4.77 -7.05 -1.45
CA GLN A 395 -3.68 -7.85 -2.01
C GLN A 395 -3.83 -9.34 -1.66
N THR A 396 -3.77 -10.17 -2.70
CA THR A 396 -3.55 -11.62 -2.60
C THR A 396 -2.12 -11.97 -3.00
N ASN A 397 -1.62 -13.07 -2.45
CA ASN A 397 -0.41 -13.77 -2.88
C ASN A 397 -0.69 -14.52 -4.20
N PRO A 398 -0.16 -14.08 -5.36
CA PRO A 398 -0.53 -14.67 -6.66
C PRO A 398 -0.04 -16.11 -6.84
N ALA A 399 0.92 -16.57 -6.03
CA ALA A 399 1.36 -17.96 -6.01
C ALA A 399 0.38 -18.88 -5.27
N CYS A 400 -0.48 -18.33 -4.39
CA CYS A 400 -1.46 -19.11 -3.67
C CYS A 400 -2.77 -19.29 -4.45
N SER A 401 -2.95 -20.48 -5.04
CA SER A 401 -4.20 -20.90 -5.70
C SER A 401 -5.31 -21.39 -4.73
N GLY A 402 -5.07 -21.33 -3.41
CA GLY A 402 -5.97 -21.80 -2.35
C GLY A 402 -6.29 -20.72 -1.31
N VAL A 403 -6.38 -21.11 -0.05
CA VAL A 403 -6.44 -20.21 1.12
C VAL A 403 -5.03 -20.01 1.68
N ASP A 404 -4.74 -18.86 2.27
CA ASP A 404 -3.45 -18.50 2.88
C ASP A 404 -3.73 -17.45 3.98
N LEU A 405 -3.82 -17.88 5.24
CA LEU A 405 -4.25 -17.05 6.36
C LEU A 405 -3.07 -16.45 7.12
N THR A 406 -3.03 -15.12 7.15
CA THR A 406 -2.09 -14.33 7.95
C THR A 406 -2.81 -13.72 9.16
N VAL A 407 -2.05 -13.44 10.22
CA VAL A 407 -2.52 -12.67 11.37
C VAL A 407 -1.72 -11.37 11.42
N GLY A 408 -2.41 -10.22 11.38
CA GLY A 408 -1.78 -8.91 11.50
C GLY A 408 -1.38 -8.59 12.95
N VAL A 409 -0.97 -7.35 13.20
CA VAL A 409 -0.72 -6.87 14.58
C VAL A 409 -2.06 -6.72 15.34
N PRO A 410 -2.27 -7.42 16.47
CA PRO A 410 -3.48 -7.30 17.27
C PRO A 410 -3.55 -5.94 17.96
N CYS A 411 -4.75 -5.39 18.03
CA CYS A 411 -5.01 -4.06 18.59
C CYS A 411 -6.42 -3.99 19.18
N GLY A 412 -6.63 -3.13 20.18
CA GLY A 412 -7.96 -2.82 20.73
C GLY A 412 -8.74 -4.02 21.29
N GLY A 413 -8.06 -5.11 21.66
CA GLY A 413 -8.71 -6.37 22.05
C GLY A 413 -9.24 -7.20 20.87
N THR A 414 -8.76 -6.93 19.65
CA THR A 414 -9.11 -7.62 18.41
C THR A 414 -7.87 -8.18 17.71
N ILE A 415 -8.04 -9.30 17.01
CA ILE A 415 -7.00 -9.98 16.24
C ILE A 415 -7.38 -9.87 14.75
N PRO A 416 -6.67 -9.07 13.93
CA PRO A 416 -6.91 -9.03 12.50
C PRO A 416 -6.43 -10.33 11.86
N VAL A 417 -7.36 -11.07 11.25
CA VAL A 417 -7.08 -12.27 10.45
C VAL A 417 -7.37 -11.95 8.99
N CYS A 418 -6.37 -12.12 8.14
CA CYS A 418 -6.40 -11.84 6.71
C CYS A 418 -6.36 -13.13 5.91
N ASN A 419 -6.94 -13.13 4.71
CA ASN A 419 -6.81 -14.22 3.74
C ASN A 419 -6.11 -13.71 2.48
N ARG A 420 -4.81 -13.99 2.38
CA ARG A 420 -3.98 -13.63 1.23
C ARG A 420 -4.07 -14.64 0.09
N GLY A 421 -4.82 -15.74 0.28
CA GLY A 421 -5.10 -16.71 -0.77
C GLY A 421 -6.11 -16.22 -1.82
N THR A 422 -6.21 -16.93 -2.94
CA THR A 422 -7.17 -16.62 -4.02
C THR A 422 -8.52 -17.32 -3.88
N MET A 423 -8.69 -18.24 -2.92
CA MET A 423 -9.97 -18.84 -2.53
C MET A 423 -10.49 -18.26 -1.21
N PRO A 424 -11.82 -18.13 -1.01
CA PRO A 424 -12.38 -17.64 0.24
C PRO A 424 -12.22 -18.65 1.39
N ALA A 425 -11.75 -18.17 2.54
CA ALA A 425 -11.64 -18.97 3.77
C ALA A 425 -13.01 -19.06 4.48
N PRO A 426 -13.38 -20.22 5.05
CA PRO A 426 -14.66 -20.40 5.76
C PRO A 426 -14.69 -19.71 7.13
N ALA A 427 -15.89 -19.59 7.72
CA ALA A 427 -16.05 -19.24 9.14
C ALA A 427 -15.67 -20.41 10.06
N GLY A 428 -15.35 -20.12 11.31
CA GLY A 428 -15.10 -21.12 12.37
C GLY A 428 -13.64 -21.55 12.52
N ILE A 429 -12.70 -20.90 11.84
CA ILE A 429 -11.26 -21.19 11.90
C ILE A 429 -10.75 -20.87 13.31
N ALA A 430 -9.98 -21.77 13.91
CA ALA A 430 -9.44 -21.61 15.26
C ALA A 430 -8.28 -20.63 15.32
N ILE A 431 -8.22 -19.85 16.41
CA ILE A 431 -7.04 -19.08 16.83
C ILE A 431 -6.57 -19.64 18.17
N HIS A 432 -5.35 -20.17 18.23
CA HIS A 432 -4.74 -20.61 19.48
C HIS A 432 -3.79 -19.55 20.02
N ARG A 433 -3.74 -19.45 21.36
CA ARG A 433 -2.72 -18.69 22.09
C ARG A 433 -1.72 -19.62 22.76
N TYR A 434 -0.49 -19.16 22.86
CA TYR A 434 0.64 -19.84 23.49
C TYR A 434 1.28 -18.89 24.52
N PRO A 435 1.98 -19.41 25.55
CA PRO A 435 2.77 -18.57 26.47
C PRO A 435 3.73 -17.64 25.72
N ALA A 436 4.01 -16.47 26.29
CA ALA A 436 5.02 -15.57 25.75
C ALA A 436 6.40 -16.26 25.68
N GLY A 437 7.05 -16.20 24.51
CA GLY A 437 8.34 -16.87 24.28
C GLY A 437 8.24 -18.41 24.14
N ALA A 438 7.07 -18.95 23.79
CA ALA A 438 6.90 -20.34 23.37
C ALA A 438 7.67 -20.65 22.06
N GLY A 439 8.00 -19.63 21.26
CA GLY A 439 8.80 -19.73 20.04
C GLY A 439 8.15 -20.61 18.97
N GLN A 440 6.85 -20.43 18.76
CA GLN A 440 6.09 -21.01 17.65
C GLN A 440 6.26 -20.18 16.37
N LEU A 441 6.56 -18.88 16.49
CA LEU A 441 6.87 -17.99 15.36
C LEU A 441 8.20 -18.39 14.68
N PRO A 442 8.22 -18.72 13.37
CA PRO A 442 9.41 -19.29 12.72
C PRO A 442 10.54 -18.27 12.53
N SER A 443 10.20 -17.01 12.26
CA SER A 443 11.09 -15.85 12.23
C SER A 443 11.96 -15.67 13.48
N SER A 444 11.52 -16.17 14.65
CA SER A 444 12.28 -16.06 15.90
C SER A 444 13.55 -16.91 15.94
N ALA A 445 13.67 -17.93 15.08
CA ALA A 445 14.90 -18.69 14.86
C ALA A 445 14.81 -19.52 13.55
N PRO A 446 15.69 -19.32 12.55
CA PRO A 446 15.60 -19.99 11.23
C PRO A 446 15.49 -21.52 11.23
N SER A 447 15.92 -22.18 12.31
CA SER A 447 15.79 -23.63 12.50
C SER A 447 14.36 -24.12 12.87
N ARG A 448 13.36 -23.23 12.94
CA ARG A 448 11.98 -23.55 13.39
C ARG A 448 10.92 -23.63 12.30
N ILE A 449 11.24 -23.43 11.02
CA ILE A 449 10.26 -23.43 9.92
C ILE A 449 9.42 -24.73 9.85
N LEU A 450 9.99 -25.88 10.23
CA LEU A 450 9.28 -27.16 10.31
C LEU A 450 8.25 -27.26 11.47
N ASN A 451 8.27 -26.33 12.43
CA ASN A 451 7.41 -26.35 13.62
C ASN A 451 6.24 -25.36 13.55
N SER A 452 6.31 -24.30 12.73
CA SER A 452 5.23 -23.28 12.63
C SER A 452 3.97 -23.81 11.96
N CYS A 453 4.11 -24.76 11.03
CA CYS A 453 3.02 -25.57 10.48
C CYS A 453 2.60 -26.75 11.39
N SER A 454 3.24 -26.94 12.55
CA SER A 454 2.91 -27.99 13.53
C SER A 454 3.12 -27.56 15.01
N PRO A 455 2.57 -26.40 15.42
CA PRO A 455 2.78 -25.84 16.76
C PRO A 455 2.17 -26.76 17.82
N THR A 456 2.99 -27.14 18.79
CA THR A 456 2.65 -28.23 19.72
C THR A 456 2.02 -27.66 20.99
N GLY A 457 0.73 -27.94 21.19
CA GLY A 457 -0.05 -27.45 22.33
C GLY A 457 -0.81 -26.16 22.00
N GLY A 458 -0.72 -25.17 22.88
CA GLY A 458 -1.55 -23.96 22.82
C GLY A 458 -2.97 -24.18 23.37
N THR A 459 -3.75 -23.12 23.47
CA THR A 459 -5.15 -23.18 23.92
C THR A 459 -6.02 -22.31 23.02
N LEU A 460 -7.19 -22.83 22.62
CA LEU A 460 -8.19 -22.09 21.86
C LEU A 460 -8.53 -20.77 22.57
N ALA A 461 -8.32 -19.65 21.89
CA ALA A 461 -8.67 -18.31 22.37
C ALA A 461 -10.03 -17.86 21.82
N CYS A 462 -10.25 -18.08 20.53
CA CYS A 462 -11.43 -17.67 19.76
C CYS A 462 -11.47 -18.38 18.40
N THR A 463 -12.53 -18.14 17.61
CA THR A 463 -12.70 -18.63 16.24
C THR A 463 -13.19 -17.52 15.31
N THR A 464 -12.87 -17.57 14.02
CA THR A 464 -13.40 -16.60 13.04
C THR A 464 -14.93 -16.67 12.97
N ALA A 465 -15.61 -15.51 13.07
CA ALA A 465 -17.08 -15.46 13.12
C ALA A 465 -17.75 -15.51 11.74
N GLN A 466 -17.01 -15.19 10.68
CA GLN A 466 -17.50 -15.08 9.30
C GLN A 466 -16.43 -15.56 8.30
N PRO A 467 -16.81 -15.89 7.05
CA PRO A 467 -15.86 -16.19 5.99
C PRO A 467 -14.97 -14.99 5.65
N ILE A 468 -13.77 -15.23 5.13
CA ILE A 468 -12.80 -14.20 4.73
C ILE A 468 -12.55 -14.31 3.23
N ALA A 469 -12.89 -13.26 2.48
CA ALA A 469 -12.72 -13.23 1.03
C ALA A 469 -11.23 -13.11 0.63
N PRO A 470 -10.85 -13.47 -0.61
CA PRO A 470 -9.50 -13.25 -1.13
C PRO A 470 -9.05 -11.78 -1.02
N GLY A 471 -7.90 -11.56 -0.39
CA GLY A 471 -7.28 -10.25 -0.20
C GLY A 471 -7.87 -9.40 0.93
N GLU A 472 -8.86 -9.92 1.65
CA GLU A 472 -9.60 -9.22 2.71
C GLU A 472 -9.22 -9.72 4.11
N CYS A 473 -9.59 -8.94 5.13
CA CYS A 473 -9.33 -9.25 6.53
C CYS A 473 -10.57 -9.02 7.41
N ILE A 474 -10.57 -9.62 8.61
CA ILE A 474 -11.59 -9.43 9.64
C ILE A 474 -10.94 -9.22 11.01
N SER A 475 -11.46 -8.28 11.81
CA SER A 475 -11.06 -8.13 13.22
C SER A 475 -11.82 -9.11 14.10
N VAL A 476 -11.14 -10.13 14.63
CA VAL A 476 -11.71 -11.15 15.52
C VAL A 476 -11.62 -10.67 16.97
N ALA A 477 -12.77 -10.34 17.57
CA ALA A 477 -12.88 -9.84 18.93
C ALA A 477 -13.31 -10.93 19.95
N GLY A 478 -13.19 -10.63 21.25
CA GLY A 478 -13.72 -11.49 22.32
C GLY A 478 -12.86 -12.72 22.65
N CYS A 479 -11.60 -12.72 22.24
CA CYS A 479 -10.66 -13.81 22.47
C CYS A 479 -10.32 -13.96 23.96
N THR A 480 -10.36 -15.20 24.46
CA THR A 480 -10.31 -15.48 25.90
C THR A 480 -8.92 -15.86 26.39
N GLY A 481 -8.52 -15.33 27.55
CA GLY A 481 -7.27 -15.66 28.24
C GLY A 481 -5.99 -15.26 27.49
N VAL A 482 -6.10 -14.36 26.51
CA VAL A 482 -4.97 -13.65 25.89
C VAL A 482 -4.43 -12.57 26.84
N ALA A 483 -3.15 -12.26 26.70
CA ALA A 483 -2.41 -11.27 27.48
C ALA A 483 -1.19 -10.83 26.66
N ASP A 484 -0.58 -9.72 27.02
CA ASP A 484 0.49 -9.11 26.21
C ASP A 484 1.75 -9.99 26.15
N GLY A 485 2.36 -10.05 24.97
CA GLY A 485 3.49 -10.92 24.66
C GLY A 485 3.10 -12.38 24.34
N MET A 486 1.84 -12.80 24.51
CA MET A 486 1.39 -14.16 24.17
C MET A 486 1.40 -14.37 22.65
N GLU A 487 2.00 -15.46 22.19
CA GLU A 487 2.04 -15.81 20.76
C GLU A 487 0.66 -16.33 20.28
N LEU A 488 0.27 -15.94 19.07
CA LEU A 488 -0.99 -16.29 18.42
C LEU A 488 -0.72 -17.01 17.10
N ILE A 489 -1.44 -18.11 16.85
CA ILE A 489 -1.43 -18.83 15.57
C ILE A 489 -2.87 -19.03 15.09
N VAL A 490 -3.17 -18.67 13.83
CA VAL A 490 -4.44 -19.02 13.15
C VAL A 490 -4.33 -20.36 12.41
N ASN A 491 -5.45 -21.10 12.33
CA ASN A 491 -5.53 -22.42 11.70
C ASN A 491 -4.48 -23.46 12.18
N PRO A 492 -4.19 -23.58 13.50
CA PRO A 492 -3.25 -24.57 14.01
C PRO A 492 -3.79 -26.01 13.82
N PRO A 493 -2.91 -27.04 13.86
CA PRO A 493 -3.30 -28.43 13.68
C PRO A 493 -4.33 -28.91 14.71
N GLY A 494 -5.44 -29.44 14.23
CA GLY A 494 -6.49 -29.99 15.09
C GLY A 494 -7.83 -30.22 14.38
N PRO A 495 -8.86 -30.63 15.13
CA PRO A 495 -10.21 -30.79 14.60
C PRO A 495 -10.75 -29.45 14.09
N GLY A 496 -10.93 -29.32 12.76
CA GLY A 496 -11.38 -28.10 12.11
C GLY A 496 -10.30 -27.31 11.36
N GLN A 497 -9.04 -27.79 11.35
CA GLN A 497 -8.01 -27.21 10.48
C GLN A 497 -8.42 -27.31 9.00
N ILE A 498 -8.18 -26.24 8.24
CA ILE A 498 -8.34 -26.19 6.78
C ILE A 498 -6.98 -26.30 6.06
N ALA A 499 -6.99 -26.64 4.77
CA ALA A 499 -5.78 -26.71 3.96
C ALA A 499 -5.42 -25.33 3.38
N GLU A 500 -4.13 -24.99 3.38
CA GLU A 500 -3.60 -23.68 3.00
C GLU A 500 -2.37 -23.81 2.08
N CYS A 501 -2.01 -22.71 1.40
CA CYS A 501 -0.82 -22.62 0.56
C CYS A 501 0.47 -22.48 1.38
N GLN A 502 0.43 -21.63 2.41
CA GLN A 502 1.47 -21.46 3.41
C GLN A 502 0.80 -21.55 4.79
N CYS A 503 1.54 -22.07 5.76
CA CYS A 503 1.13 -22.20 7.16
C CYS A 503 2.17 -21.62 8.13
N GLY A 504 3.25 -21.05 7.58
CA GLY A 504 4.39 -20.51 8.32
C GLY A 504 4.33 -19.00 8.52
N ASN A 505 3.26 -18.35 8.06
CA ASN A 505 2.96 -16.91 8.09
C ASN A 505 1.68 -16.61 8.91
N ASN A 506 1.09 -17.64 9.52
CA ASN A 506 -0.11 -17.63 10.34
C ASN A 506 0.08 -17.01 11.74
N GLY A 507 1.27 -16.46 12.02
CA GLY A 507 1.71 -16.07 13.35
C GLY A 507 1.63 -14.58 13.63
N SER A 508 1.42 -14.25 14.91
CA SER A 508 1.49 -12.89 15.46
C SER A 508 1.71 -12.93 16.98
N ILE A 509 1.85 -11.77 17.61
CA ILE A 509 1.96 -11.63 19.07
C ILE A 509 0.87 -10.70 19.57
N TYR A 510 0.13 -11.13 20.60
CA TYR A 510 -0.88 -10.30 21.24
C TYR A 510 -0.24 -9.11 21.98
N GLN A 511 -0.79 -7.92 21.76
CA GLN A 511 -0.52 -6.70 22.52
C GLN A 511 -1.83 -5.92 22.70
N SER A 512 -1.92 -5.08 23.73
CA SER A 512 -3.07 -4.21 24.01
C SER A 512 -3.00 -2.83 23.32
N ALA A 513 -2.28 -2.74 22.19
CA ALA A 513 -2.07 -1.48 21.45
C ALA A 513 -3.36 -0.89 20.88
N MET A 514 -3.32 0.39 20.47
CA MET A 514 -4.45 1.05 19.80
C MET A 514 -4.57 0.60 18.34
N CYS A 515 -5.73 0.80 17.72
CA CYS A 515 -6.02 0.36 16.35
C CYS A 515 -6.06 1.53 15.39
N GLU A 516 -5.42 1.40 14.23
CA GLU A 516 -5.47 2.40 13.16
C GLU A 516 -5.98 1.81 11.81
N SER A 517 -6.01 2.66 10.78
CA SER A 517 -6.32 2.29 9.40
C SER A 517 -5.04 2.34 8.55
N PRO A 518 -4.77 1.35 7.67
CA PRO A 518 -3.55 1.32 6.86
C PRO A 518 -3.40 2.58 5.97
N GLY A 519 -2.18 3.12 5.97
CA GLY A 519 -1.87 4.52 5.65
C GLY A 519 -2.09 5.02 4.21
N CYS A 520 -1.94 6.33 4.04
CA CYS A 520 -2.36 7.07 2.86
C CYS A 520 -1.46 6.89 1.62
N ILE A 521 -2.08 6.63 0.47
CA ILE A 521 -1.43 6.60 -0.85
C ILE A 521 -1.92 7.79 -1.69
N ALA A 522 -0.99 8.45 -2.40
CA ALA A 522 -1.26 9.58 -3.29
C ALA A 522 -2.44 9.30 -4.23
N THR A 523 -3.57 9.96 -4.00
CA THR A 523 -4.83 9.52 -4.59
C THR A 523 -4.97 10.05 -6.01
N ALA A 524 -4.92 9.13 -6.98
CA ALA A 524 -5.03 9.41 -8.41
C ALA A 524 -6.28 8.74 -8.99
N SER A 525 -7.29 9.53 -9.36
CA SER A 525 -8.46 9.04 -10.09
C SER A 525 -8.11 8.97 -11.59
N VAL A 526 -7.90 7.76 -12.10
CA VAL A 526 -7.46 7.53 -13.49
C VAL A 526 -8.66 7.42 -14.43
N SER A 527 -8.96 8.51 -15.16
CA SER A 527 -9.84 8.47 -16.33
C SER A 527 -9.05 8.07 -17.58
N MET A 528 -9.45 6.99 -18.24
CA MET A 528 -8.92 6.64 -19.56
C MET A 528 -9.65 7.45 -20.64
N ILE A 529 -8.97 8.39 -21.29
CA ILE A 529 -9.55 9.14 -22.42
C ILE A 529 -9.36 8.29 -23.68
N ARG A 530 -10.34 7.43 -23.92
CA ARG A 530 -10.48 6.68 -25.17
C ARG A 530 -11.28 7.49 -26.18
N PRO A 531 -10.95 7.45 -27.48
CA PRO A 531 -11.88 7.89 -28.51
C PRO A 531 -13.16 7.08 -28.39
N ALA A 532 -14.32 7.72 -28.57
CA ALA A 532 -15.61 7.05 -28.45
C ALA A 532 -16.30 6.93 -29.80
N THR A 533 -17.02 5.83 -29.99
CA THR A 533 -17.69 5.50 -31.25
C THR A 533 -19.09 4.95 -30.98
N LEU A 534 -20.12 5.61 -31.52
CA LEU A 534 -21.52 5.21 -31.37
C LEU A 534 -22.04 4.57 -32.65
N PHE A 535 -22.72 3.43 -32.52
CA PHE A 535 -23.66 2.95 -33.53
C PHE A 535 -25.07 3.39 -33.13
N VAL A 536 -25.57 4.45 -33.77
CA VAL A 536 -26.92 4.96 -33.54
C VAL A 536 -27.88 4.25 -34.48
N THR A 537 -28.89 3.57 -33.94
CA THR A 537 -29.91 2.87 -34.74
C THR A 537 -31.31 3.36 -34.40
N LEU A 538 -31.96 4.00 -35.37
CA LEU A 538 -33.25 4.67 -35.21
C LEU A 538 -34.39 3.90 -35.89
N ASP A 539 -35.42 3.60 -35.10
CA ASP A 539 -36.70 3.07 -35.55
C ASP A 539 -37.42 4.06 -36.50
N ARG A 540 -37.94 3.52 -37.59
CA ARG A 540 -38.71 4.22 -38.61
C ARG A 540 -39.96 3.44 -39.03
N SER A 541 -40.46 2.56 -38.17
CA SER A 541 -41.68 1.78 -38.36
C SER A 541 -42.93 2.68 -38.43
N ASP A 542 -44.09 2.10 -38.80
CA ASP A 542 -45.33 2.85 -39.02
C ASP A 542 -45.86 3.54 -37.75
N SER A 543 -45.47 3.11 -36.55
CA SER A 543 -45.79 3.82 -35.29
C SER A 543 -45.19 5.23 -35.23
N MET A 544 -44.02 5.44 -35.86
CA MET A 544 -43.33 6.73 -35.92
C MET A 544 -44.07 7.79 -36.76
N THR A 545 -45.07 7.40 -37.58
CA THR A 545 -45.90 8.29 -38.41
C THR A 545 -46.73 9.32 -37.60
N ALA A 546 -46.91 9.07 -36.31
CA ALA A 546 -47.71 9.91 -35.43
C ALA A 546 -47.21 11.38 -35.43
N SER A 547 -48.15 12.33 -35.54
CA SER A 547 -47.87 13.69 -36.03
C SER A 547 -48.71 14.81 -35.37
N GLY A 548 -49.31 14.56 -34.21
CA GLY A 548 -49.99 15.60 -33.39
C GLY A 548 -49.06 16.26 -32.37
N ALA A 549 -49.44 17.41 -31.81
CA ALA A 549 -48.59 18.17 -30.86
C ALA A 549 -48.16 17.37 -29.61
N SER A 550 -48.99 16.45 -29.14
CA SER A 550 -48.72 15.52 -28.03
C SER A 550 -48.34 14.10 -28.47
N THR A 551 -48.28 13.83 -29.78
CA THR A 551 -48.06 12.48 -30.32
C THR A 551 -46.98 12.40 -31.40
N SER A 552 -46.33 13.52 -31.77
CA SER A 552 -45.30 13.55 -32.80
C SER A 552 -44.05 12.76 -32.41
N ARG A 553 -43.54 11.93 -33.33
CA ARG A 553 -42.42 11.01 -33.07
C ARG A 553 -41.26 11.21 -34.04
N TRP A 554 -41.46 10.89 -35.32
CA TRP A 554 -40.40 10.93 -36.34
C TRP A 554 -39.66 12.27 -36.44
N THR A 555 -40.37 13.39 -36.57
CA THR A 555 -39.71 14.70 -36.73
C THR A 555 -39.00 15.16 -35.45
N PRO A 556 -39.61 15.12 -34.25
CA PRO A 556 -38.87 15.41 -33.01
C PRO A 556 -37.65 14.50 -32.80
N ALA A 557 -37.74 13.21 -33.14
CA ALA A 557 -36.63 12.27 -32.98
C ALA A 557 -35.43 12.61 -33.88
N ARG A 558 -35.69 12.91 -35.16
CA ARG A 558 -34.64 13.36 -36.11
C ARG A 558 -34.06 14.71 -35.71
N ASN A 559 -34.89 15.65 -35.27
CA ASN A 559 -34.44 16.97 -34.83
C ASN A 559 -33.49 16.87 -33.61
N ALA A 560 -33.75 15.94 -32.68
CA ALA A 560 -32.86 15.67 -31.56
C ALA A 560 -31.47 15.17 -32.01
N LEU A 561 -31.45 14.23 -32.96
CA LEU A 561 -30.21 13.67 -33.50
C LEU A 561 -29.40 14.71 -34.27
N MET A 562 -30.04 15.50 -35.15
CA MET A 562 -29.37 16.60 -35.84
C MET A 562 -28.81 17.64 -34.85
N ALA A 563 -29.59 18.04 -33.84
CA ALA A 563 -29.14 18.96 -32.79
C ALA A 563 -28.17 18.34 -31.75
N PHE A 564 -27.84 17.06 -31.88
CA PHE A 564 -26.81 16.35 -31.12
C PHE A 564 -25.53 16.16 -31.94
N PHE A 565 -25.64 15.92 -33.25
CA PHE A 565 -24.48 15.86 -34.14
C PHE A 565 -23.89 17.25 -34.39
N ALA A 566 -24.73 18.27 -34.59
CA ALA A 566 -24.34 19.69 -34.74
C ALA A 566 -24.04 20.41 -33.39
N ASP A 567 -23.82 19.67 -32.30
CA ASP A 567 -23.38 20.22 -31.02
C ASP A 567 -21.85 20.14 -30.97
N PRO A 568 -21.10 21.26 -30.87
CA PRO A 568 -19.62 21.23 -30.84
C PRO A 568 -19.03 20.40 -29.67
N ALA A 569 -19.80 20.11 -28.62
CA ALA A 569 -19.38 19.18 -27.56
C ALA A 569 -19.43 17.69 -27.99
N SER A 570 -19.96 17.38 -29.18
CA SER A 570 -19.85 16.08 -29.87
C SER A 570 -18.57 15.92 -30.70
N ALA A 571 -17.71 16.93 -30.78
CA ALA A 571 -16.39 16.80 -31.40
C ALA A 571 -15.63 15.56 -30.87
N GLY A 572 -14.84 14.92 -31.72
CA GLY A 572 -14.09 13.68 -31.44
C GLY A 572 -14.93 12.39 -31.44
N LEU A 573 -16.27 12.48 -31.55
CA LEU A 573 -17.15 11.31 -31.55
C LEU A 573 -17.17 10.64 -32.94
N GLY A 574 -16.91 9.34 -32.98
CA GLY A 574 -17.21 8.49 -34.13
C GLY A 574 -18.70 8.17 -34.13
N VAL A 575 -19.38 8.33 -35.26
CA VAL A 575 -20.82 8.02 -35.35
C VAL A 575 -21.11 7.28 -36.65
N ALA A 576 -21.57 6.04 -36.52
CA ALA A 576 -22.25 5.30 -37.56
C ALA A 576 -23.77 5.38 -37.32
N LEU A 577 -24.55 5.57 -38.39
CA LEU A 577 -26.02 5.70 -38.33
C LEU A 577 -26.72 4.57 -39.09
N ARG A 578 -27.79 4.02 -38.51
CA ARG A 578 -28.70 3.05 -39.14
C ARG A 578 -30.16 3.45 -38.93
N PHE A 579 -31.01 3.13 -39.91
CA PHE A 579 -32.46 3.12 -39.76
C PHE A 579 -32.98 1.69 -39.85
N TRP A 580 -34.06 1.38 -39.13
CA TRP A 580 -34.76 0.09 -39.18
C TRP A 580 -36.27 0.28 -39.01
N PRO A 581 -37.14 -0.43 -39.75
CA PRO A 581 -36.81 -1.33 -40.87
C PRO A 581 -36.33 -0.54 -42.10
N HIS A 582 -35.25 -0.97 -42.77
CA HIS A 582 -34.75 -0.27 -43.96
C HIS A 582 -33.78 -1.10 -44.83
N ASP A 583 -34.12 -1.29 -46.11
CA ASP A 583 -33.36 -2.13 -47.07
C ASP A 583 -32.10 -1.49 -47.68
N ASN A 584 -31.84 -0.21 -47.41
CA ASN A 584 -30.67 0.51 -47.92
C ASN A 584 -29.74 0.84 -46.73
N PRO A 585 -28.44 0.46 -46.75
CA PRO A 585 -27.69 -0.18 -47.86
C PRO A 585 -27.83 -1.71 -47.97
N GLY A 586 -28.54 -2.36 -47.06
CA GLY A 586 -28.88 -3.79 -47.15
C GLY A 586 -30.13 -4.14 -46.34
N PRO A 587 -30.67 -5.36 -46.48
CA PRO A 587 -31.96 -5.75 -45.90
C PRO A 587 -31.92 -5.75 -44.37
N CYS A 588 -32.56 -4.75 -43.76
CA CYS A 588 -32.77 -4.68 -42.31
C CYS A 588 -34.27 -4.60 -42.05
N ASN A 589 -34.99 -5.67 -42.38
CA ASN A 589 -36.43 -5.83 -42.17
C ASN A 589 -36.81 -7.32 -42.24
N ASP A 590 -38.11 -7.57 -42.36
CA ASP A 590 -38.83 -8.83 -42.19
C ASP A 590 -39.72 -9.15 -43.40
N VAL A 591 -39.33 -8.72 -44.61
CA VAL A 591 -40.11 -8.89 -45.85
C VAL A 591 -40.59 -10.33 -46.04
N GLY A 592 -41.91 -10.49 -46.08
CA GLY A 592 -42.59 -11.78 -46.26
C GLY A 592 -42.89 -12.54 -44.97
N GLY A 593 -42.66 -11.95 -43.79
CA GLY A 593 -42.94 -12.62 -42.50
C GLY A 593 -41.97 -13.75 -42.17
N SER A 594 -40.82 -13.77 -42.82
CA SER A 594 -39.72 -14.70 -42.57
C SER A 594 -38.48 -13.93 -42.14
N CYS A 595 -37.77 -14.44 -41.14
CA CYS A 595 -36.62 -13.74 -40.54
C CYS A 595 -35.34 -14.53 -40.80
N PRO A 596 -34.79 -14.49 -42.04
CA PRO A 596 -33.53 -15.16 -42.35
C PRO A 596 -32.35 -14.43 -41.70
N GLY A 597 -31.24 -15.12 -41.48
CA GLY A 597 -29.99 -14.52 -40.97
C GLY A 597 -29.43 -13.39 -41.85
N TYR A 598 -29.87 -13.29 -43.11
CA TYR A 598 -29.57 -12.15 -43.99
C TYR A 598 -30.11 -10.80 -43.46
N ALA A 599 -31.20 -10.79 -42.69
CA ALA A 599 -31.75 -9.58 -42.09
C ALA A 599 -30.82 -8.99 -41.00
N VAL A 600 -30.21 -9.85 -40.17
CA VAL A 600 -29.18 -9.46 -39.19
C VAL A 600 -27.96 -8.87 -39.92
N GLY A 601 -27.51 -9.56 -40.98
CA GLY A 601 -26.42 -9.10 -41.83
C GLY A 601 -26.65 -7.67 -42.34
N GLY A 602 -27.80 -7.42 -42.96
CA GLY A 602 -28.14 -6.09 -43.47
C GLY A 602 -28.36 -5.04 -42.38
N CYS A 603 -28.88 -5.39 -41.20
CA CYS A 603 -28.98 -4.47 -40.07
C CYS A 603 -27.62 -3.96 -39.56
N SER A 604 -26.54 -4.74 -39.71
CA SER A 604 -25.19 -4.29 -39.35
C SER A 604 -24.55 -3.31 -40.34
N LEU A 605 -25.16 -3.02 -41.48
CA LEU A 605 -24.62 -2.11 -42.50
C LEU A 605 -25.15 -0.66 -42.31
N PRO A 606 -24.36 0.29 -41.79
CA PRO A 606 -24.81 1.67 -41.56
C PRO A 606 -25.07 2.43 -42.86
N ILE A 607 -26.06 3.33 -42.86
CA ILE A 607 -26.38 4.22 -43.99
C ILE A 607 -25.44 5.45 -44.03
N VAL A 608 -24.95 5.90 -42.87
CA VAL A 608 -23.78 6.78 -42.77
C VAL A 608 -22.68 5.99 -42.07
N PRO A 609 -21.66 5.52 -42.80
CA PRO A 609 -20.59 4.72 -42.21
C PRO A 609 -19.63 5.57 -41.38
N PHE A 610 -18.94 4.90 -40.47
CA PHE A 610 -17.75 5.41 -39.80
C PHE A 610 -16.64 4.37 -39.99
N ASP A 611 -15.43 4.82 -40.34
CA ASP A 611 -14.29 3.99 -40.76
C ASP A 611 -13.10 4.04 -39.77
N GLY A 612 -13.33 4.58 -38.57
CA GLY A 612 -12.31 4.77 -37.53
C GLY A 612 -11.36 5.94 -37.77
N THR A 613 -11.36 6.56 -38.96
CA THR A 613 -10.42 7.65 -39.24
C THR A 613 -10.79 8.93 -38.50
N ALA A 614 -9.79 9.68 -38.04
CA ALA A 614 -9.99 10.98 -37.40
C ALA A 614 -10.75 11.97 -38.30
N ALA A 615 -10.53 11.90 -39.62
CA ALA A 615 -11.23 12.71 -40.62
C ALA A 615 -12.72 12.34 -40.82
N ARG A 616 -13.22 11.28 -40.15
CA ARG A 616 -14.62 10.88 -40.09
C ARG A 616 -15.23 10.98 -38.70
N ARG A 617 -14.50 11.49 -37.72
CA ARG A 617 -15.06 11.87 -36.41
C ARG A 617 -15.75 13.23 -36.54
N LEU A 618 -16.76 13.46 -35.72
CA LEU A 618 -17.35 14.80 -35.58
C LEU A 618 -16.28 15.79 -35.10
N THR A 619 -16.42 17.06 -35.47
CA THR A 619 -15.50 18.15 -35.09
C THR A 619 -16.23 19.23 -34.28
N ALA A 620 -15.57 20.36 -34.02
CA ALA A 620 -16.21 21.53 -33.42
C ALA A 620 -16.66 22.57 -34.46
N ASP A 621 -16.26 22.41 -35.73
CA ASP A 621 -16.69 23.26 -36.84
C ASP A 621 -18.01 22.72 -37.43
N PRO A 622 -19.00 23.58 -37.75
CA PRO A 622 -20.29 23.13 -38.27
C PRO A 622 -20.19 22.61 -39.71
N ALA A 623 -21.13 21.75 -40.11
CA ALA A 623 -21.36 21.39 -41.50
C ALA A 623 -21.50 22.67 -42.38
N PRO A 624 -20.88 22.70 -43.58
CA PRO A 624 -20.27 21.58 -44.30
C PRO A 624 -18.78 21.35 -44.01
N PHE A 625 -18.16 22.04 -43.03
CA PHE A 625 -16.75 21.84 -42.73
C PHE A 625 -16.52 20.49 -42.05
N ASP A 626 -17.37 20.13 -41.09
CA ASP A 626 -17.52 18.74 -40.65
C ASP A 626 -18.23 17.91 -41.74
N GLN A 627 -17.49 16.96 -42.32
CA GLN A 627 -17.95 16.06 -43.36
C GLN A 627 -18.76 14.87 -42.83
N GLN A 628 -18.66 14.54 -41.54
CA GLN A 628 -19.46 13.51 -40.89
C GLN A 628 -20.79 14.09 -40.38
N GLU A 629 -20.80 15.28 -39.77
CA GLU A 629 -22.02 16.01 -39.42
C GLU A 629 -22.88 16.21 -40.67
N LEU A 630 -22.27 16.71 -41.76
CA LEU A 630 -22.94 16.90 -43.05
C LEU A 630 -23.61 15.61 -43.56
N ALA A 631 -22.93 14.47 -43.44
CA ALA A 631 -23.47 13.18 -43.88
C ALA A 631 -24.62 12.69 -42.97
N LEU A 632 -24.48 12.82 -41.65
CA LEU A 632 -25.50 12.45 -40.66
C LEU A 632 -26.76 13.31 -40.76
N VAL A 633 -26.60 14.62 -40.91
CA VAL A 633 -27.71 15.57 -41.11
C VAL A 633 -28.40 15.32 -42.45
N SER A 634 -27.64 15.10 -43.54
CA SER A 634 -28.21 14.76 -44.86
C SER A 634 -28.96 13.42 -44.88
N ALA A 635 -28.60 12.47 -44.01
CA ALA A 635 -29.34 11.22 -43.84
C ALA A 635 -30.64 11.41 -43.01
N LEU A 636 -30.74 12.50 -42.25
CA LEU A 636 -31.88 12.81 -41.38
C LEU A 636 -32.86 13.83 -41.96
N ASP A 637 -32.45 14.77 -42.82
CA ASP A 637 -33.35 15.73 -43.47
C ASP A 637 -33.25 15.68 -45.01
N PRO A 638 -34.34 15.40 -45.76
CA PRO A 638 -35.71 15.10 -45.30
C PRO A 638 -35.86 13.73 -44.58
N GLY A 639 -34.78 12.92 -44.57
CA GLY A 639 -34.77 11.56 -44.05
C GLY A 639 -35.57 10.59 -44.93
N PRO A 640 -35.42 9.27 -44.74
CA PRO A 640 -36.00 8.28 -45.65
C PRO A 640 -37.49 7.98 -45.35
N GLY A 641 -38.16 8.81 -44.55
CA GLY A 641 -39.54 8.64 -44.09
C GLY A 641 -39.73 7.54 -43.04
N THR A 642 -40.99 7.24 -42.73
CA THR A 642 -41.43 6.14 -41.85
C THR A 642 -42.19 5.11 -42.67
N VAL A 643 -41.87 3.82 -42.55
CA VAL A 643 -42.61 2.71 -43.18
C VAL A 643 -42.32 1.40 -42.45
N GLY A 644 -43.32 0.51 -42.32
CA GLY A 644 -43.14 -0.91 -42.02
C GLY A 644 -43.23 -1.29 -40.54
N ASP A 645 -42.92 -2.57 -40.26
CA ASP A 645 -43.02 -3.21 -38.95
C ASP A 645 -41.89 -2.82 -37.98
N THR A 646 -41.94 -3.31 -36.73
CA THR A 646 -40.93 -3.05 -35.68
C THR A 646 -40.09 -4.32 -35.38
N PRO A 647 -39.16 -4.74 -36.28
CA PRO A 647 -38.36 -5.96 -36.12
C PRO A 647 -37.19 -5.75 -35.14
N MET A 648 -37.49 -5.63 -33.85
CA MET A 648 -36.54 -5.21 -32.82
C MET A 648 -35.34 -6.16 -32.64
N TYR A 649 -35.53 -7.48 -32.78
CA TYR A 649 -34.44 -8.46 -32.65
C TYR A 649 -33.33 -8.26 -33.70
N PRO A 650 -33.57 -8.39 -35.03
CA PRO A 650 -32.50 -8.25 -36.02
C PRO A 650 -31.91 -6.83 -36.06
N ALA A 651 -32.70 -5.80 -35.72
CA ALA A 651 -32.20 -4.44 -35.60
C ALA A 651 -31.17 -4.29 -34.48
N LEU A 652 -31.41 -4.91 -33.31
CA LEU A 652 -30.44 -4.92 -32.21
C LEU A 652 -29.26 -5.84 -32.52
N ASP A 653 -29.51 -7.03 -33.06
CA ASP A 653 -28.49 -8.04 -33.40
C ASP A 653 -27.47 -7.49 -34.41
N GLY A 654 -27.95 -6.82 -35.47
CA GLY A 654 -27.09 -6.13 -36.43
C GLY A 654 -26.32 -4.96 -35.83
N ALA A 655 -26.95 -4.19 -34.93
CA ALA A 655 -26.28 -3.08 -34.23
C ALA A 655 -25.17 -3.57 -33.28
N THR A 656 -25.43 -4.63 -32.51
CA THR A 656 -24.40 -5.28 -31.67
C THR A 656 -23.34 -5.94 -32.54
N THR A 657 -23.69 -6.58 -33.66
CA THR A 657 -22.74 -7.18 -34.60
C THR A 657 -21.77 -6.15 -35.18
N TRP A 658 -22.26 -4.98 -35.63
CA TRP A 658 -21.37 -3.91 -36.08
C TRP A 658 -20.45 -3.43 -34.96
N ALA A 659 -21.01 -3.14 -33.79
CA ALA A 659 -20.27 -2.59 -32.66
C ALA A 659 -19.23 -3.56 -32.09
N ILE A 660 -19.52 -4.87 -32.04
CA ILE A 660 -18.57 -5.93 -31.66
C ILE A 660 -17.45 -6.01 -32.69
N ASN A 661 -17.77 -6.07 -34.00
CA ASN A 661 -16.76 -6.14 -35.05
C ASN A 661 -15.85 -4.90 -35.06
N TYR A 662 -16.42 -3.71 -34.87
CA TYR A 662 -15.66 -2.47 -34.76
C TYR A 662 -14.79 -2.46 -33.49
N LYS A 663 -15.33 -2.83 -32.31
CA LYS A 663 -14.56 -2.92 -31.05
C LYS A 663 -13.43 -3.95 -31.08
N ASN A 664 -13.61 -5.05 -31.82
CA ASN A 664 -12.56 -6.05 -32.03
C ASN A 664 -11.44 -5.55 -32.96
N ALA A 665 -11.73 -4.63 -33.89
CA ALA A 665 -10.75 -3.97 -34.74
C ALA A 665 -10.08 -2.75 -34.05
N HIS A 666 -10.81 -2.09 -33.14
CA HIS A 666 -10.43 -0.88 -32.40
C HIS A 666 -10.53 -1.10 -30.88
N PRO A 667 -9.72 -2.00 -30.29
CA PRO A 667 -9.77 -2.31 -28.86
C PRO A 667 -9.47 -1.09 -27.98
N GLU A 668 -8.75 -0.09 -28.49
CA GLU A 668 -8.42 1.18 -27.86
C GLU A 668 -9.62 2.14 -27.66
N GLU A 669 -10.71 1.97 -28.40
CA GLU A 669 -11.87 2.87 -28.39
C GLU A 669 -13.00 2.40 -27.46
N GLU A 670 -13.78 3.32 -26.87
CA GLU A 670 -15.06 2.95 -26.25
C GLU A 670 -16.16 2.90 -27.31
N VAL A 671 -16.86 1.76 -27.38
CA VAL A 671 -17.83 1.50 -28.45
C VAL A 671 -19.18 1.16 -27.83
N ALA A 672 -20.23 1.86 -28.26
CA ALA A 672 -21.58 1.69 -27.73
C ALA A 672 -22.67 1.76 -28.79
N VAL A 673 -23.72 0.96 -28.60
CA VAL A 673 -24.96 1.02 -29.38
C VAL A 673 -25.93 2.00 -28.71
N VAL A 674 -26.56 2.87 -29.51
CA VAL A 674 -27.70 3.69 -29.10
C VAL A 674 -28.93 3.22 -29.85
N PHE A 675 -29.76 2.43 -29.18
CA PHE A 675 -30.93 1.77 -29.73
C PHE A 675 -32.18 2.60 -29.46
N VAL A 676 -32.80 3.18 -30.50
CA VAL A 676 -33.87 4.18 -30.36
C VAL A 676 -35.16 3.68 -31.02
N THR A 677 -36.28 3.62 -30.28
CA THR A 677 -37.57 3.07 -30.75
C THR A 677 -38.80 3.74 -30.11
N ASP A 678 -39.94 3.70 -30.80
CA ASP A 678 -41.24 4.11 -30.25
C ASP A 678 -42.25 2.98 -30.04
N GLY A 679 -41.84 1.75 -30.38
CA GLY A 679 -42.71 0.62 -30.61
C GLY A 679 -42.43 -0.59 -29.70
N ILE A 680 -43.21 -1.63 -29.93
CA ILE A 680 -43.02 -2.96 -29.34
C ILE A 680 -42.60 -3.93 -30.45
N PRO A 681 -41.81 -4.98 -30.16
CA PRO A 681 -41.44 -5.96 -31.17
C PRO A 681 -42.69 -6.57 -31.84
N SER A 682 -42.87 -6.39 -33.15
CA SER A 682 -44.04 -6.91 -33.87
C SER A 682 -43.80 -8.29 -34.49
N ASN A 683 -42.62 -8.49 -35.10
CA ASN A 683 -42.25 -9.68 -35.85
C ASN A 683 -40.86 -10.23 -35.45
N CYS A 684 -40.46 -11.35 -36.08
CA CYS A 684 -39.29 -12.14 -35.73
C CYS A 684 -39.35 -12.65 -34.28
N ASP A 685 -38.21 -12.69 -33.57
CA ASP A 685 -38.21 -13.00 -32.16
C ASP A 685 -38.68 -11.78 -31.35
N THR A 686 -39.92 -11.82 -30.89
CA THR A 686 -40.53 -10.76 -30.09
C THR A 686 -40.33 -10.95 -28.59
N VAL A 687 -39.59 -11.98 -28.16
CA VAL A 687 -39.43 -12.32 -26.74
C VAL A 687 -38.43 -11.36 -26.08
N PRO A 688 -38.84 -10.57 -25.07
CA PRO A 688 -37.98 -9.55 -24.44
C PRO A 688 -36.64 -10.09 -23.94
N SER A 689 -36.65 -11.30 -23.37
CA SER A 689 -35.45 -11.94 -22.81
C SER A 689 -34.48 -12.46 -23.87
N HIS A 690 -34.93 -12.68 -25.12
CA HIS A 690 -34.06 -13.06 -26.23
C HIS A 690 -33.43 -11.83 -26.87
N ILE A 691 -34.23 -10.79 -27.14
CA ILE A 691 -33.74 -9.48 -27.61
C ILE A 691 -32.67 -8.94 -26.65
N ALA A 692 -32.95 -8.91 -25.34
CA ALA A 692 -31.99 -8.42 -24.36
C ALA A 692 -30.78 -9.36 -24.10
N ASN A 693 -30.77 -10.59 -24.63
CA ASN A 693 -29.57 -11.44 -24.60
C ASN A 693 -28.51 -11.01 -25.63
N LEU A 694 -28.92 -10.34 -26.72
CA LEU A 694 -27.98 -9.75 -27.70
C LEU A 694 -27.14 -8.66 -27.04
N ALA A 695 -27.83 -7.72 -26.36
CA ALA A 695 -27.19 -6.68 -25.57
C ALA A 695 -26.29 -7.26 -24.47
N ARG A 696 -26.74 -8.33 -23.79
CA ARG A 696 -25.92 -9.05 -22.82
C ARG A 696 -24.63 -9.60 -23.42
N ASN A 697 -24.72 -10.29 -24.56
CA ASN A 697 -23.55 -10.88 -25.20
C ASN A 697 -22.51 -9.81 -25.60
N ALA A 698 -22.98 -8.72 -26.21
CA ALA A 698 -22.15 -7.57 -26.58
C ALA A 698 -21.43 -6.96 -25.37
N TYR A 699 -22.10 -6.82 -24.24
CA TYR A 699 -21.49 -6.26 -23.03
C TYR A 699 -20.57 -7.24 -22.30
N GLU A 700 -21.07 -8.42 -21.91
CA GLU A 700 -20.33 -9.39 -21.08
C GLU A 700 -19.12 -10.02 -21.78
N ASN A 701 -19.15 -10.17 -23.11
CA ASN A 701 -18.11 -10.90 -23.86
C ASN A 701 -17.23 -9.98 -24.73
N HIS A 702 -17.69 -8.77 -25.04
CA HIS A 702 -17.00 -7.84 -25.96
C HIS A 702 -16.86 -6.41 -25.41
N GLY A 703 -17.39 -6.11 -24.21
CA GLY A 703 -17.29 -4.79 -23.59
C GLY A 703 -18.12 -3.69 -24.26
N VAL A 704 -18.96 -4.02 -25.25
CA VAL A 704 -19.78 -3.06 -25.99
C VAL A 704 -21.03 -2.73 -25.17
N ARG A 705 -21.22 -1.45 -24.84
CA ARG A 705 -22.41 -1.00 -24.09
C ARG A 705 -23.62 -0.84 -25.01
N VAL A 706 -24.82 -1.12 -24.51
CA VAL A 706 -26.08 -0.87 -25.23
C VAL A 706 -26.96 0.05 -24.40
N HIS A 707 -27.18 1.26 -24.91
CA HIS A 707 -28.13 2.22 -24.37
C HIS A 707 -29.44 2.10 -25.14
N ALA A 708 -30.57 2.04 -24.43
CA ALA A 708 -31.89 1.87 -25.02
C ALA A 708 -32.75 3.10 -24.73
N VAL A 709 -33.34 3.68 -25.78
CA VAL A 709 -34.17 4.88 -25.70
C VAL A 709 -35.55 4.58 -26.30
N GLY A 710 -36.52 4.40 -25.42
CA GLY A 710 -37.92 4.23 -25.76
C GLY A 710 -38.69 5.54 -25.67
N PHE A 711 -39.69 5.73 -26.53
CA PHE A 711 -40.73 6.74 -26.33
C PHE A 711 -42.10 6.33 -26.85
N GLY A 712 -43.13 7.14 -26.55
CA GLY A 712 -44.47 6.95 -27.13
C GLY A 712 -45.15 5.67 -26.63
N ASN A 713 -45.12 4.60 -27.44
CA ASN A 713 -45.76 3.31 -27.13
C ASN A 713 -44.75 2.22 -26.75
N SER A 714 -43.46 2.52 -26.71
CA SER A 714 -42.41 1.53 -26.43
C SER A 714 -42.58 0.88 -25.05
N SER A 715 -42.38 -0.44 -24.95
CA SER A 715 -42.45 -1.11 -23.65
C SER A 715 -41.23 -0.77 -22.79
N ALA A 716 -41.45 0.02 -21.74
CA ALA A 716 -40.41 0.41 -20.79
C ALA A 716 -39.74 -0.78 -20.11
N GLU A 717 -40.45 -1.91 -19.95
CA GLU A 717 -39.86 -3.17 -19.45
C GLU A 717 -38.77 -3.69 -20.39
N ILE A 718 -39.02 -3.69 -21.71
CA ILE A 718 -38.07 -4.15 -22.73
C ILE A 718 -36.88 -3.19 -22.81
N ILE A 719 -37.13 -1.88 -22.82
CA ILE A 719 -36.09 -0.83 -22.85
C ILE A 719 -35.17 -0.94 -21.62
N ASN A 720 -35.74 -1.11 -20.42
CA ASN A 720 -34.98 -1.35 -19.20
C ASN A 720 -34.18 -2.65 -19.29
N LEU A 721 -34.80 -3.75 -19.73
CA LEU A 721 -34.15 -5.06 -19.79
C LEU A 721 -32.97 -5.09 -20.78
N ILE A 722 -33.09 -4.45 -21.94
CA ILE A 722 -32.00 -4.30 -22.93
C ILE A 722 -30.84 -3.53 -22.32
N ALA A 723 -31.10 -2.35 -21.73
CA ALA A 723 -30.04 -1.51 -21.17
C ALA A 723 -29.35 -2.14 -19.95
N THR A 724 -30.11 -2.73 -19.02
CA THR A 724 -29.57 -3.41 -17.83
C THR A 724 -28.68 -4.58 -18.21
N ARG A 725 -29.06 -5.37 -19.23
CA ARG A 725 -28.21 -6.46 -19.72
C ARG A 725 -27.02 -5.98 -20.56
N GLY A 726 -27.19 -4.91 -21.32
CA GLY A 726 -26.14 -4.30 -22.14
C GLY A 726 -25.20 -3.34 -21.40
N GLY A 727 -25.20 -3.31 -20.07
CA GLY A 727 -24.29 -2.44 -19.29
C GLY A 727 -24.42 -0.94 -19.60
N GLY A 728 -25.57 -0.51 -20.12
CA GLY A 728 -25.85 0.86 -20.57
C GLY A 728 -27.00 1.51 -19.79
N ARG A 729 -27.64 2.51 -20.38
CA ARG A 729 -28.75 3.26 -19.77
C ARG A 729 -30.05 3.14 -20.55
N ALA A 730 -31.13 2.99 -19.81
CA ALA A 730 -32.50 3.08 -20.30
C ALA A 730 -33.01 4.51 -20.19
N PHE A 731 -33.68 4.99 -21.23
CA PHE A 731 -34.40 6.26 -21.24
C PHE A 731 -35.81 6.01 -21.76
N ASN A 732 -36.83 6.34 -20.96
CA ASN A 732 -38.24 6.15 -21.30
C ASN A 732 -38.90 7.53 -21.39
N LEU A 733 -39.03 8.06 -22.61
CA LEU A 733 -39.39 9.46 -22.87
C LEU A 733 -40.84 9.60 -23.37
N THR A 734 -41.38 10.82 -23.30
CA THR A 734 -42.75 11.11 -23.77
C THR A 734 -42.73 11.66 -25.20
N ALA A 735 -43.66 11.21 -26.05
CA ALA A 735 -43.80 11.70 -27.42
C ALA A 735 -44.41 13.13 -27.48
N GLY A 736 -44.38 13.75 -28.67
CA GLY A 736 -44.88 15.11 -28.90
C GLY A 736 -43.79 16.17 -28.90
N ALA A 737 -44.19 17.44 -28.77
CA ALA A 737 -43.31 18.59 -28.98
C ALA A 737 -42.05 18.63 -28.09
N GLY A 738 -42.12 18.09 -26.86
CA GLY A 738 -40.98 18.03 -25.93
C GLY A 738 -39.95 16.93 -26.25
N LEU A 739 -40.31 15.94 -27.09
CA LEU A 739 -39.46 14.77 -27.35
C LEU A 739 -38.08 15.17 -27.89
N ALA A 740 -38.02 16.20 -28.75
CA ALA A 740 -36.77 16.66 -29.36
C ALA A 740 -35.74 17.11 -28.31
N THR A 741 -36.19 17.83 -27.28
CA THR A 741 -35.33 18.25 -26.15
C THR A 741 -34.93 17.03 -25.32
N THR A 742 -35.91 16.23 -24.85
CA THR A 742 -35.60 15.12 -23.93
C THR A 742 -34.76 14.01 -24.57
N LEU A 743 -34.86 13.79 -25.89
CA LEU A 743 -34.00 12.86 -26.61
C LEU A 743 -32.60 13.43 -26.82
N ARG A 744 -32.46 14.73 -27.10
CA ARG A 744 -31.16 15.39 -27.15
C ARG A 744 -30.47 15.30 -25.78
N ASP A 745 -31.19 15.53 -24.69
CA ASP A 745 -30.63 15.45 -23.33
C ASP A 745 -30.23 14.00 -22.97
N ALA A 746 -31.00 12.99 -23.41
CA ALA A 746 -30.61 11.59 -23.31
C ALA A 746 -29.33 11.27 -24.11
N LEU A 747 -29.22 11.74 -25.36
CA LEU A 747 -28.03 11.58 -26.21
C LEU A 747 -26.80 12.29 -25.61
N VAL A 748 -26.97 13.50 -25.07
CA VAL A 748 -25.92 14.23 -24.32
C VAL A 748 -25.51 13.44 -23.06
N SER A 749 -26.46 12.82 -22.35
CA SER A 749 -26.15 11.96 -21.21
C SER A 749 -25.46 10.65 -21.58
N ILE A 750 -25.67 10.12 -22.79
CA ILE A 750 -24.93 8.95 -23.32
C ILE A 750 -23.53 9.40 -23.75
N ARG A 751 -23.42 10.53 -24.44
CA ARG A 751 -22.15 11.16 -24.83
C ARG A 751 -21.23 11.37 -23.64
N GLY A 752 -21.74 11.86 -22.51
CA GLY A 752 -20.96 12.03 -21.28
C GLY A 752 -20.44 10.73 -20.66
N GLN A 753 -21.04 9.57 -20.97
CA GLN A 753 -20.54 8.26 -20.55
C GLN A 753 -19.55 7.64 -21.54
N ALA A 754 -19.64 8.01 -22.82
CA ALA A 754 -18.77 7.49 -23.87
C ALA A 754 -17.48 8.35 -24.03
N LEU A 755 -17.63 9.68 -24.05
CA LEU A 755 -16.53 10.65 -24.15
C LEU A 755 -16.10 11.14 -22.75
N ALA A 756 -15.27 10.36 -22.06
CA ALA A 756 -14.75 10.70 -20.74
C ALA A 756 -13.72 11.85 -20.78
N CYS A 757 -14.19 13.09 -21.00
CA CYS A 757 -13.47 14.33 -20.64
C CYS A 757 -13.90 14.87 -19.26
N ASP A 758 -14.82 14.17 -18.60
CA ASP A 758 -15.11 14.32 -17.18
C ASP A 758 -14.09 13.46 -16.41
N VAL A 759 -13.38 14.08 -15.48
CA VAL A 759 -12.37 13.45 -14.61
C VAL A 759 -12.91 13.53 -13.19
N THR A 760 -13.28 12.40 -12.60
CA THR A 760 -13.67 12.34 -11.19
C THR A 760 -12.54 12.89 -10.33
N VAL A 761 -12.83 13.73 -9.35
CA VAL A 761 -11.82 14.25 -8.42
C VAL A 761 -11.74 13.30 -7.21
N PRO A 762 -10.55 12.97 -6.68
CA PRO A 762 -10.44 12.24 -5.42
C PRO A 762 -11.14 13.02 -4.30
N LEU A 763 -11.72 12.35 -3.30
CA LEU A 763 -12.49 13.03 -2.25
C LEU A 763 -11.65 14.11 -1.53
N ALA A 764 -10.35 13.87 -1.32
CA ALA A 764 -9.41 14.84 -0.78
C ALA A 764 -9.33 16.15 -1.60
N GLY A 765 -9.49 16.07 -2.92
CA GLY A 765 -9.48 17.20 -3.84
C GLY A 765 -10.85 17.87 -4.00
N ALA A 766 -11.91 17.19 -3.60
CA ALA A 766 -13.22 17.82 -3.41
C ALA A 766 -13.23 18.67 -2.11
N SER A 767 -12.51 18.23 -1.07
CA SER A 767 -12.32 18.99 0.18
C SER A 767 -11.26 20.10 0.09
N ASP A 768 -10.17 19.91 -0.67
CA ASP A 768 -9.23 20.98 -1.04
C ASP A 768 -9.12 21.11 -2.58
N PRO A 769 -9.96 21.95 -3.20
CA PRO A 769 -9.94 22.20 -4.64
C PRO A 769 -8.68 22.92 -5.15
N ALA A 770 -7.88 23.52 -4.26
CA ALA A 770 -6.63 24.19 -4.63
C ALA A 770 -5.46 23.19 -4.74
N SER A 771 -5.53 22.06 -4.03
CA SER A 771 -4.57 20.95 -4.16
C SER A 771 -4.65 20.18 -5.48
N VAL A 772 -5.79 20.26 -6.18
CA VAL A 772 -6.08 19.42 -7.35
C VAL A 772 -5.17 19.77 -8.53
N SER A 773 -4.31 18.83 -8.90
CA SER A 773 -3.61 18.80 -10.18
C SER A 773 -4.33 17.87 -11.14
N VAL A 774 -4.27 18.15 -12.44
CA VAL A 774 -4.80 17.25 -13.47
C VAL A 774 -3.69 16.98 -14.48
N VAL A 775 -3.32 15.71 -14.61
CA VAL A 775 -2.15 15.26 -15.36
C VAL A 775 -2.58 14.37 -16.51
N HIS A 776 -2.24 14.75 -17.73
CA HIS A 776 -2.28 13.85 -18.87
C HIS A 776 -0.99 13.03 -18.93
N VAL A 777 -1.12 11.75 -19.27
CA VAL A 777 -0.01 10.81 -19.49
C VAL A 777 -0.23 10.11 -20.81
N ASN A 778 0.60 10.43 -21.80
CA ASN A 778 0.46 9.87 -23.15
C ASN A 778 0.81 8.36 -23.20
N SER A 779 0.56 7.72 -24.34
CA SER A 779 0.91 6.32 -24.60
C SER A 779 2.40 5.98 -24.50
N ALA A 780 3.30 6.97 -24.49
CA ALA A 780 4.73 6.82 -24.27
C ALA A 780 5.17 7.10 -22.81
N GLY A 781 4.22 7.28 -21.88
CA GLY A 781 4.49 7.54 -20.47
C GLY A 781 4.91 8.98 -20.14
N THR A 782 4.90 9.90 -21.10
CA THR A 782 5.23 11.31 -20.84
C THR A 782 4.07 11.99 -20.12
N GLU A 783 4.34 12.55 -18.94
CA GLU A 783 3.34 13.29 -18.17
C GLU A 783 3.28 14.77 -18.59
N THR A 784 2.12 15.41 -18.43
CA THR A 784 1.89 16.82 -18.75
C THR A 784 0.77 17.37 -17.86
N VAL A 785 1.11 18.37 -17.03
CA VAL A 785 0.14 19.03 -16.14
C VAL A 785 -0.75 19.97 -16.96
N LEU A 786 -2.06 19.80 -16.84
CA LEU A 786 -3.08 20.61 -17.49
C LEU A 786 -3.43 21.81 -16.60
N THR A 787 -3.58 23.00 -17.19
CA THR A 787 -3.78 24.23 -16.41
C THR A 787 -5.23 24.43 -15.96
N PRO A 788 -5.50 24.79 -14.69
CA PRO A 788 -6.85 25.13 -14.25
C PRO A 788 -7.41 26.40 -14.90
N ARG A 789 -8.74 26.49 -14.95
CA ARG A 789 -9.58 27.58 -15.44
C ARG A 789 -10.77 27.73 -14.48
N ALA A 790 -11.31 28.95 -14.37
CA ALA A 790 -12.42 29.22 -13.47
C ALA A 790 -13.72 28.49 -13.88
N ASP A 791 -14.02 28.49 -15.19
CA ASP A 791 -15.25 27.94 -15.75
C ASP A 791 -15.13 27.67 -17.26
N LEU A 792 -16.22 27.22 -17.88
CA LEU A 792 -16.35 27.02 -19.33
C LEU A 792 -16.28 28.33 -20.13
N ALA A 793 -16.65 29.48 -19.56
CA ALA A 793 -16.54 30.78 -20.25
C ALA A 793 -15.08 31.25 -20.35
N SER A 794 -14.23 30.79 -19.42
CA SER A 794 -12.79 31.02 -19.34
C SER A 794 -11.96 29.97 -20.10
N CYS A 795 -12.58 29.04 -20.82
CA CYS A 795 -11.89 27.90 -21.41
C CYS A 795 -11.07 28.23 -22.67
N GLY A 796 -9.95 27.52 -22.79
CA GLY A 796 -9.13 27.38 -23.99
C GLY A 796 -8.48 26.01 -23.94
N GLN A 797 -7.14 25.95 -23.88
CA GLN A 797 -6.46 24.81 -23.28
C GLN A 797 -6.55 24.90 -21.74
N GLY A 798 -6.90 23.81 -21.05
CA GLY A 798 -7.02 23.71 -19.59
C GLY A 798 -8.14 22.77 -19.10
N TRP A 799 -8.50 22.89 -17.82
CA TRP A 799 -9.61 22.19 -17.16
C TRP A 799 -10.32 23.10 -16.13
N TYR A 800 -11.54 22.76 -15.72
CA TYR A 800 -12.33 23.51 -14.73
C TYR A 800 -13.19 22.55 -13.89
N PHE A 801 -13.62 22.93 -12.68
CA PHE A 801 -14.54 22.11 -11.88
C PHE A 801 -15.93 22.06 -12.52
N ALA A 802 -16.51 20.87 -12.63
CA ALA A 802 -17.75 20.59 -13.33
C ALA A 802 -19.01 20.72 -12.46
N ASP A 803 -18.83 20.77 -11.14
CA ASP A 803 -19.87 20.88 -10.12
C ASP A 803 -19.40 21.77 -8.96
N ALA A 804 -20.35 22.28 -8.16
CA ALA A 804 -20.07 23.15 -7.01
C ALA A 804 -19.62 22.38 -5.74
N THR A 805 -19.49 21.05 -5.85
CA THR A 805 -18.99 20.14 -4.81
C THR A 805 -17.53 19.74 -5.05
N ASN A 806 -16.92 20.23 -6.14
CA ASN A 806 -15.56 19.94 -6.58
C ASN A 806 -15.27 18.44 -6.78
N THR A 807 -16.32 17.63 -6.97
CA THR A 807 -16.24 16.16 -7.10
C THR A 807 -15.93 15.68 -8.52
N SER A 808 -16.08 16.56 -9.51
CA SER A 808 -15.79 16.28 -10.91
C SER A 808 -15.11 17.49 -11.56
N VAL A 809 -14.17 17.23 -12.46
CA VAL A 809 -13.49 18.20 -13.32
C VAL A 809 -13.86 17.93 -14.77
N LYS A 810 -14.03 18.99 -15.56
CA LYS A 810 -14.14 18.93 -17.01
C LYS A 810 -12.89 19.49 -17.67
N LEU A 811 -12.35 18.75 -18.62
CA LEU A 811 -11.38 19.31 -19.55
C LEU A 811 -12.05 20.37 -20.42
N CYS A 812 -11.35 21.46 -20.70
CA CYS A 812 -11.83 22.45 -21.66
C CYS A 812 -11.93 21.83 -23.07
N PRO A 813 -12.88 22.26 -23.93
CA PRO A 813 -13.16 21.59 -25.20
C PRO A 813 -11.93 21.40 -26.10
N GLN A 814 -10.99 22.37 -26.14
CA GLN A 814 -9.77 22.24 -26.96
C GLN A 814 -8.83 21.16 -26.42
N THR A 815 -8.56 21.14 -25.11
CA THR A 815 -7.76 20.08 -24.46
C THR A 815 -8.42 18.72 -24.61
N CYS A 816 -9.74 18.66 -24.37
CA CYS A 816 -10.56 17.47 -24.55
C CYS A 816 -10.44 16.90 -25.98
N THR A 817 -10.36 17.74 -27.03
CA THR A 817 -10.07 17.30 -28.39
C THR A 817 -8.60 16.87 -28.58
N THR A 818 -7.62 17.68 -28.18
CA THR A 818 -6.18 17.37 -28.33
C THR A 818 -5.80 16.04 -27.65
N LEU A 819 -6.37 15.73 -26.48
CA LEU A 819 -6.09 14.49 -25.73
C LEU A 819 -6.86 13.26 -26.26
N ARG A 820 -7.77 13.42 -27.23
CA ARG A 820 -8.34 12.29 -27.99
C ARG A 820 -7.52 11.95 -29.23
N GLU A 821 -6.75 12.92 -29.75
CA GLU A 821 -5.81 12.72 -30.86
C GLU A 821 -4.47 12.11 -30.40
N SER A 822 -4.14 12.24 -29.11
CA SER A 822 -2.96 11.63 -28.48
C SER A 822 -3.41 10.71 -27.33
N PRO A 823 -3.64 9.40 -27.58
CA PRO A 823 -4.28 8.52 -26.60
C PRO A 823 -3.43 8.35 -25.33
N GLY A 824 -4.10 8.40 -24.18
CA GLY A 824 -3.44 8.43 -22.88
C GLY A 824 -4.40 8.29 -21.69
N LYS A 825 -3.84 8.43 -20.49
CA LYS A 825 -4.57 8.49 -19.22
C LYS A 825 -4.62 9.94 -18.75
N VAL A 826 -5.78 10.42 -18.32
CA VAL A 826 -5.87 11.67 -17.56
C VAL A 826 -6.20 11.34 -16.12
N ARG A 827 -5.40 11.86 -15.20
CA ARG A 827 -5.54 11.66 -13.76
C ARG A 827 -5.90 12.99 -13.12
N ALA A 828 -6.91 13.05 -12.26
CA ALA A 828 -6.91 14.09 -11.22
C ALA A 828 -6.10 13.53 -10.05
N THR A 829 -5.03 14.23 -9.70
CA THR A 829 -4.14 13.89 -8.59
C THR A 829 -4.28 14.94 -7.51
N VAL A 830 -4.52 14.47 -6.28
CA VAL A 830 -4.13 15.23 -5.09
C VAL A 830 -2.72 14.77 -4.78
N PRO A 831 -1.68 15.62 -4.97
CA PRO A 831 -0.35 15.27 -4.52
C PRO A 831 -0.38 15.15 -2.99
N CYS A 832 0.27 14.13 -2.43
CA CYS A 832 0.67 14.21 -1.03
C CYS A 832 1.49 15.51 -0.86
N VAL A 833 1.23 16.28 0.19
CA VAL A 833 1.84 17.60 0.36
C VAL A 833 3.36 17.45 0.39
N THR A 834 4.01 17.80 -0.72
CA THR A 834 5.47 17.74 -0.84
C THR A 834 6.06 18.90 -0.05
N THR A 835 6.29 18.67 1.24
CA THR A 835 7.13 19.51 2.09
C THR A 835 8.53 19.52 1.50
N SER A 836 8.79 20.52 0.64
CA SER A 836 10.12 20.75 0.07
C SER A 836 11.10 20.97 1.22
N LEU A 837 11.96 19.99 1.46
CA LEU A 837 12.90 20.03 2.57
C LEU A 837 13.95 21.11 2.28
N THR A 838 14.06 22.10 3.16
CA THR A 838 15.09 23.14 3.08
C THR A 838 16.35 22.72 3.85
N PRO A 839 17.53 23.26 3.52
CA PRO A 839 18.75 22.98 4.27
C PRO A 839 18.63 23.35 5.76
N MET A 840 18.87 22.37 6.63
CA MET A 840 18.84 22.51 8.08
C MET A 840 20.27 22.65 8.61
N THR A 841 20.50 23.49 9.62
CA THR A 841 21.76 23.52 10.37
C THR A 841 21.47 23.28 11.85
N THR A 842 22.20 22.35 12.48
CA THR A 842 22.05 22.03 13.91
C THR A 842 22.61 23.16 14.78
N ASN A 843 22.34 23.12 16.08
CA ASN A 843 23.13 23.88 17.04
C ASN A 843 24.53 23.27 17.21
N TRP A 844 25.40 24.02 17.89
CA TRP A 844 26.70 23.54 18.34
C TRP A 844 26.54 22.60 19.54
N GLU A 845 26.84 21.31 19.36
CA GLU A 845 26.99 20.36 20.47
C GLU A 845 28.40 20.42 21.03
N ARG A 846 28.54 20.43 22.36
CA ARG A 846 29.83 20.59 23.07
C ARG A 846 30.31 19.31 23.74
N TYR A 847 31.57 18.99 23.48
CA TYR A 847 32.37 17.95 24.11
C TYR A 847 33.47 18.57 24.97
N HIS A 848 33.92 17.83 25.98
CA HIS A 848 34.99 18.22 26.91
C HIS A 848 35.91 17.02 27.13
N GLY A 849 37.18 17.15 26.75
CA GLY A 849 38.17 16.10 26.97
C GLY A 849 38.67 16.14 28.41
N VAL A 850 38.52 15.05 29.15
CA VAL A 850 38.85 14.97 30.58
C VAL A 850 40.14 14.19 30.76
N CYS A 851 41.22 14.88 31.11
CA CYS A 851 42.56 14.31 31.17
C CYS A 851 43.18 14.31 32.59
N PRO A 852 44.00 13.30 32.95
CA PRO A 852 44.72 13.27 34.22
C PRO A 852 45.66 14.46 34.46
N PRO A 853 45.92 14.86 35.72
CA PRO A 853 46.87 15.94 36.03
C PRO A 853 48.26 15.69 35.43
N GLY A 854 48.78 16.66 34.67
CA GLY A 854 50.05 16.55 33.92
C GLY A 854 49.89 16.11 32.46
N THR A 855 48.65 15.87 32.00
CA THR A 855 48.31 15.61 30.60
C THR A 855 47.28 16.62 30.10
N LYS A 856 47.22 16.87 28.80
CA LYS A 856 46.22 17.75 28.18
C LYS A 856 45.56 17.08 26.99
N THR A 857 44.26 17.27 26.85
CA THR A 857 43.40 16.81 25.75
C THR A 857 44.07 16.98 24.40
N GLN A 858 43.87 15.99 23.51
CA GLN A 858 44.19 16.05 22.10
C GLN A 858 43.08 15.34 21.32
N TRP A 859 42.37 16.06 20.47
CA TRP A 859 41.27 15.52 19.67
C TRP A 859 41.80 14.55 18.60
N GLY A 860 41.12 13.41 18.45
CA GLY A 860 41.52 12.30 17.58
C GLY A 860 40.73 12.30 16.28
N PHE A 861 39.99 11.22 16.01
CA PHE A 861 39.20 11.05 14.80
C PHE A 861 37.72 11.37 15.03
N LEU A 862 37.10 11.97 14.01
CA LEU A 862 35.66 11.99 13.76
C LEU A 862 35.30 10.86 12.77
N ARG A 863 34.35 10.00 13.15
CA ARG A 863 33.72 8.97 12.30
C ARG A 863 32.23 9.28 12.18
N TYR A 864 31.57 8.84 11.10
CA TYR A 864 30.12 9.09 10.92
C TYR A 864 29.44 8.10 9.96
N ARG A 865 28.11 8.02 10.07
CA ARG A 865 27.22 7.29 9.15
C ARG A 865 26.03 8.18 8.78
N THR A 866 25.72 8.28 7.49
CA THR A 866 24.66 9.14 6.97
C THR A 866 23.86 8.45 5.86
N ALA A 867 22.62 8.90 5.66
CA ALA A 867 21.84 8.62 4.47
C ALA A 867 21.64 9.92 3.69
N THR A 868 22.22 9.99 2.49
CA THR A 868 22.09 11.12 1.55
C THR A 868 21.58 10.61 0.20
N PRO A 869 20.26 10.63 -0.07
CA PRO A 869 19.70 10.25 -1.36
C PRO A 869 20.08 11.24 -2.48
N GLY A 870 20.30 10.77 -3.70
CA GLY A 870 20.52 11.65 -4.87
C GLY A 870 21.74 12.59 -4.73
N ASP A 871 21.51 13.89 -4.91
CA ASP A 871 22.50 14.97 -4.82
C ASP A 871 22.51 15.69 -3.45
N SER A 872 21.87 15.11 -2.43
CA SER A 872 21.89 15.62 -1.06
C SER A 872 23.24 15.40 -0.35
N SER A 873 23.48 16.13 0.75
CA SER A 873 24.71 16.04 1.53
C SER A 873 24.56 16.39 3.01
N VAL A 874 25.54 16.01 3.83
CA VAL A 874 25.76 16.49 5.21
C VAL A 874 27.14 17.11 5.32
N GLU A 875 27.24 18.33 5.85
CA GLU A 875 28.51 19.01 6.14
C GLU A 875 28.74 19.08 7.65
N PHE A 876 29.90 18.61 8.12
CA PHE A 876 30.28 18.60 9.54
C PHE A 876 31.25 19.74 9.81
N PHE A 877 30.92 20.65 10.73
CA PHE A 877 31.71 21.79 11.15
C PHE A 877 32.20 21.62 12.59
N VAL A 878 33.44 22.01 12.89
CA VAL A 878 34.03 21.96 14.24
C VAL A 878 34.67 23.29 14.65
N ARG A 879 34.75 23.55 15.96
CA ARG A 879 35.55 24.62 16.58
C ARG A 879 35.99 24.21 17.98
N ALA A 880 37.14 24.66 18.47
CA ALA A 880 37.69 24.23 19.75
C ALA A 880 38.30 25.38 20.56
N ALA A 881 38.28 25.31 21.89
CA ALA A 881 38.85 26.32 22.79
C ALA A 881 39.11 25.79 24.21
N ASP A 882 40.07 26.38 24.91
CA ASP A 882 40.40 26.00 26.30
C ASP A 882 39.36 26.40 27.34
N LYS A 883 38.34 27.19 26.96
CA LYS A 883 37.24 27.58 27.84
C LYS A 883 35.93 27.68 27.08
N THR A 884 34.85 27.32 27.74
CA THR A 884 33.49 27.40 27.21
C THR A 884 33.08 28.81 26.77
N ALA A 885 33.60 29.86 27.42
CA ALA A 885 33.36 31.25 27.06
C ALA A 885 34.04 31.67 25.73
N ASP A 886 35.19 31.06 25.42
CA ASP A 886 36.02 31.43 24.28
C ASP A 886 35.54 30.73 22.98
N LEU A 887 34.81 29.60 23.09
CA LEU A 887 34.22 28.85 21.97
C LEU A 887 33.37 29.70 21.02
N ALA A 888 32.64 30.69 21.53
CA ALA A 888 31.80 31.56 20.72
C ALA A 888 32.61 32.39 19.69
N GLY A 889 33.87 32.70 20.00
CA GLY A 889 34.82 33.36 19.10
C GLY A 889 35.84 32.42 18.45
N ALA A 890 35.81 31.12 18.77
CA ALA A 890 36.74 30.14 18.23
C ALA A 890 36.51 29.88 16.73
N THR A 891 37.59 29.60 16.00
CA THR A 891 37.53 29.53 14.54
C THR A 891 36.84 28.25 14.04
N VAL A 892 35.77 28.41 13.27
CA VAL A 892 35.07 27.29 12.64
C VAL A 892 35.91 26.67 11.51
N ARG A 893 35.85 25.34 11.39
CA ARG A 893 36.48 24.52 10.36
C ARG A 893 35.43 23.56 9.79
N LEU A 894 35.44 23.31 8.48
CA LEU A 894 34.70 22.19 7.89
C LEU A 894 35.56 20.93 8.06
N ALA A 895 35.05 19.93 8.76
CA ALA A 895 35.72 18.66 9.00
C ALA A 895 35.45 17.64 7.87
N ALA A 896 34.20 17.54 7.41
CA ALA A 896 33.81 16.56 6.39
C ALA A 896 32.57 16.97 5.59
N THR A 897 32.39 16.34 4.42
CA THR A 897 31.14 16.35 3.65
C THR A 897 30.77 14.94 3.24
N ALA A 898 29.64 14.46 3.74
CA ALA A 898 29.04 13.17 3.38
C ALA A 898 28.06 13.38 2.21
N HIS A 899 28.20 12.60 1.14
CA HIS A 899 27.30 12.59 -0.01
C HIS A 899 27.41 11.27 -0.80
N ALA A 900 26.40 10.90 -1.58
CA ALA A 900 26.45 9.72 -2.44
C ALA A 900 27.17 9.95 -3.79
N VAL A 901 27.25 11.21 -4.23
CA VAL A 901 27.65 11.63 -5.58
C VAL A 901 28.46 12.93 -5.46
N PRO A 902 29.59 13.13 -6.17
CA PRO A 902 30.18 12.29 -7.22
C PRO A 902 31.04 11.11 -6.73
N THR A 903 31.40 11.11 -5.45
CA THR A 903 32.11 10.03 -4.76
C THR A 903 31.31 9.67 -3.52
N ASP A 904 31.09 8.39 -3.25
CA ASP A 904 30.36 8.00 -2.05
C ASP A 904 31.21 8.22 -0.79
N THR A 905 30.73 9.10 0.09
CA THR A 905 31.31 9.43 1.39
C THR A 905 30.26 9.30 2.51
N ARG A 906 29.15 8.59 2.27
CA ARG A 906 28.04 8.47 3.24
C ARG A 906 28.41 7.77 4.55
N ILE A 907 29.34 6.83 4.46
CA ILE A 907 29.87 6.02 5.56
C ILE A 907 31.33 6.39 5.71
N CYS A 908 31.77 6.66 6.95
CA CYS A 908 33.15 6.98 7.21
C CYS A 908 33.61 6.41 8.57
N ASP A 909 34.09 5.18 8.50
CA ASP A 909 34.62 4.36 9.60
C ASP A 909 36.02 3.82 9.26
N GLU A 910 36.61 2.95 10.09
CA GLU A 910 37.99 2.46 9.91
C GLU A 910 38.13 1.39 8.82
N ASP A 911 37.06 0.62 8.57
CA ASP A 911 37.00 -0.43 7.56
C ASP A 911 36.55 0.08 6.17
N SER A 912 36.18 1.37 6.08
CA SER A 912 35.84 2.06 4.84
C SER A 912 36.97 1.97 3.79
N ALA A 913 36.61 1.90 2.51
CA ALA A 913 37.55 1.71 1.41
C ALA A 913 37.41 2.81 0.34
N PRO A 914 38.32 3.82 0.30
CA PRO A 914 39.49 4.02 1.17
C PRO A 914 39.12 4.45 2.60
N PRO A 915 39.99 4.22 3.61
CA PRO A 915 39.74 4.70 4.96
C PRO A 915 39.70 6.23 4.98
N CYS A 916 38.64 6.81 5.55
CA CYS A 916 38.40 8.25 5.52
C CYS A 916 38.26 8.92 6.90
N ALA A 917 38.40 8.15 7.99
CA ALA A 917 38.25 8.64 9.37
C ALA A 917 38.99 9.97 9.59
N ILE A 918 38.24 11.00 9.99
CA ILE A 918 38.64 12.39 9.83
C ILE A 918 39.51 12.82 11.01
N ASN A 919 40.81 13.02 10.80
CA ASN A 919 41.72 13.45 11.86
C ASN A 919 41.43 14.90 12.28
N LEU A 920 40.78 15.07 13.43
CA LEU A 920 40.44 16.38 14.00
C LEU A 920 41.69 17.17 14.40
N PHE A 921 42.81 16.50 14.66
CA PHE A 921 44.09 17.19 14.91
C PHE A 921 44.51 18.05 13.72
N ASP A 922 44.37 17.51 12.51
CA ASP A 922 44.73 18.21 11.26
C ASP A 922 43.67 19.25 10.89
N VAL A 923 42.38 18.94 11.08
CA VAL A 923 41.25 19.86 10.82
C VAL A 923 41.34 21.11 11.72
N LEU A 924 41.71 20.94 12.99
CA LEU A 924 41.92 22.02 13.95
C LEU A 924 43.29 22.72 13.79
N GLN A 925 44.09 22.34 12.80
CA GLN A 925 45.40 22.93 12.46
C GLN A 925 46.47 22.76 13.56
N GLU A 926 46.54 21.57 14.15
CA GLU A 926 47.55 21.18 15.14
C GLU A 926 47.53 22.07 16.40
N LEU A 927 48.69 22.57 16.85
CA LEU A 927 48.82 23.31 18.11
C LEU A 927 48.58 24.82 17.93
N PRO A 928 47.83 25.49 18.85
CA PRO A 928 47.31 24.95 20.11
C PRO A 928 45.91 24.33 20.01
N ASP A 929 45.13 24.67 18.98
CA ASP A 929 43.67 24.47 18.92
C ASP A 929 43.25 22.99 19.03
N ALA A 930 44.00 22.05 18.41
CA ALA A 930 43.75 20.61 18.51
C ALA A 930 44.01 20.01 19.91
N ARG A 931 44.72 20.73 20.78
CA ARG A 931 44.96 20.35 22.19
C ARG A 931 44.22 21.26 23.16
N THR A 932 43.00 21.67 22.82
CA THR A 932 42.14 22.46 23.71
C THR A 932 41.11 21.61 24.47
N GLU A 933 40.73 22.05 25.67
CA GLU A 933 39.85 21.29 26.57
C GLU A 933 38.45 21.02 26.00
N TYR A 934 37.87 21.95 25.23
CA TYR A 934 36.51 21.85 24.69
C TYR A 934 36.50 21.87 23.16
N LEU A 935 35.65 21.02 22.59
CA LEU A 935 35.32 20.97 21.17
C LEU A 935 33.81 21.21 21.02
N GLU A 936 33.40 21.89 19.96
CA GLU A 936 32.01 21.90 19.50
C GLU A 936 31.91 21.41 18.06
N ILE A 937 30.85 20.65 17.77
CA ILE A 937 30.47 20.21 16.41
C ILE A 937 29.10 20.79 16.03
N GLN A 938 28.92 21.11 14.76
CA GLN A 938 27.67 21.55 14.14
C GLN A 938 27.52 20.86 12.79
N MET A 939 26.31 20.51 12.37
CA MET A 939 26.05 19.83 11.10
C MET A 939 25.10 20.65 10.24
N ARG A 940 25.32 20.67 8.92
CA ARG A 940 24.35 21.20 7.95
C ARG A 940 23.90 20.08 7.03
N LEU A 941 22.60 19.80 7.05
CA LEU A 941 21.93 18.79 6.22
C LEU A 941 21.33 19.50 5.01
N ASN A 942 21.77 19.16 3.80
CA ASN A 942 21.33 19.75 2.54
C ASN A 942 20.51 18.71 1.75
N PRO A 943 19.17 18.83 1.66
CA PRO A 943 18.32 17.96 0.85
C PRO A 943 18.63 18.01 -0.65
N THR A 944 18.00 17.13 -1.45
CA THR A 944 18.21 17.11 -2.91
C THR A 944 17.81 18.44 -3.55
N SER A 945 18.35 18.75 -4.74
CA SER A 945 17.91 19.91 -5.52
C SER A 945 16.42 19.89 -5.92
N THR A 946 15.74 18.75 -5.75
CA THR A 946 14.29 18.59 -5.96
C THR A 946 13.44 18.78 -4.70
N GLY A 947 14.05 18.99 -3.52
CA GLY A 947 13.37 19.08 -2.22
C GLY A 947 12.85 17.76 -1.65
N GLY A 948 13.01 16.64 -2.38
CA GLY A 948 12.67 15.29 -1.92
C GLY A 948 13.86 14.52 -1.34
N GLY A 949 13.58 13.39 -0.68
CA GLY A 949 14.58 12.54 -0.05
C GLY A 949 15.05 13.07 1.29
N GLY A 950 14.70 12.37 2.37
CA GLY A 950 15.16 12.71 3.72
C GLY A 950 16.66 12.50 3.86
N VAL A 951 17.37 13.53 4.33
CA VAL A 951 18.78 13.44 4.74
C VAL A 951 18.82 13.05 6.20
N GLN A 952 19.65 12.06 6.55
CA GLN A 952 19.80 11.60 7.93
C GLN A 952 21.28 11.50 8.30
N VAL A 953 21.60 11.93 9.52
CA VAL A 953 22.79 11.46 10.23
C VAL A 953 22.33 10.31 11.12
N GLN A 954 22.93 9.14 10.93
CA GLN A 954 22.54 7.90 11.62
C GLN A 954 23.42 7.64 12.84
N ASP A 955 24.68 8.06 12.78
CA ASP A 955 25.68 7.87 13.84
C ASP A 955 26.86 8.84 13.64
N TRP A 956 27.52 9.24 14.73
CA TRP A 956 28.84 9.88 14.70
C TRP A 956 29.62 9.66 15.99
N GLU A 957 30.94 9.51 15.86
CA GLU A 957 31.85 9.26 16.97
C GLU A 957 32.98 10.29 16.95
N ILE A 958 33.33 10.84 18.12
CA ILE A 958 34.50 11.70 18.31
C ILE A 958 35.40 11.06 19.36
N THR A 959 36.65 10.79 18.98
CA THR A 959 37.68 10.26 19.89
C THR A 959 38.63 11.37 20.36
N TYR A 960 39.26 11.18 21.52
CA TYR A 960 40.34 12.03 22.02
C TYR A 960 41.35 11.21 22.83
N SER A 961 42.50 11.82 23.12
CA SER A 961 43.57 11.24 23.93
C SER A 961 44.14 12.27 24.91
N CYS A 962 44.95 11.80 25.87
CA CYS A 962 45.56 12.62 26.91
C CYS A 962 47.09 12.44 26.93
N PRO A 963 47.83 12.93 25.91
CA PRO A 963 49.28 13.00 25.96
C PRO A 963 49.75 13.98 27.04
N ASP A 964 51.01 13.84 27.48
CA ASP A 964 51.65 14.72 28.46
C ASP A 964 51.59 16.20 28.03
N SER A 965 51.54 17.10 29.02
CA SER A 965 51.71 18.54 28.81
C SER A 965 53.17 18.94 29.04
N GLU A 966 53.84 19.50 28.02
CA GLU A 966 55.13 20.21 28.17
C GLU A 966 54.96 21.56 28.88
#